data_AF-A0A6V7UW47-F1
#
_entry.id   AF-A0A6V7UW47-F1
#
_cell.length_a   1.000
_cell.length_b   1.000
_cell.length_c   1.000
_cell.angle_alpha   90.00
_cell.angle_beta   90.00
_cell.angle_gamma   90.00
#
_symmetry.space_group_name_H-M   'P 1'
#
loop_
_entity.id
_entity.type
_entity.pdbx_description
1 polymer ?
#
loop_
_entity_poly.entity_id
_entity_poly.type
_entity_poly.pdbx_seq_one_letter_code
_entity_poly.pdbx_strand_id
1 'polypeptide(L)'
;MPMNLASLVPAFGLDVEDKPYFPHRSNRPDNYGREIFPEPSDYFADGMMPEKRKSFNKWYQQNNKKPFLLDEELASYCTNDVEILMAALISFRKEFLEVTKRGAGQRAASTKAHGGIDVLREAMTIASACMRHFRTNHLKERHLGLVPERGYDNADNQSKLALKFLEWYSKENNVNIQTAYSEEGEKMIGKYRLDGWVKEQQLGIEVNGCVWHGCSRCYPQDNMLLPNGKTAGKQREHDKNRLDFIKQQNINIKVYWECEIKDMLSKNREMKRSFNNYMDGGPIDIRSCFFGGRTGPLKLFHAPSKGEKISYYDVTSLYPYINVTTKYPIGHAKVHILNKDVLWTTSADNKFELSILKVFVIPPKKIDVAVLPMKLDGDERLLFTLCAACARKYPTGDVLPNYNCSHTDLQRGWVSTCTSIELNVALDELRIVTKLFRVLEYINSDDKLFAPYISEFMAQKIHSSGFDSSIKGNEGKETKFINECKELFGINIDKSKMAVNKGKRTQSKLMLNNLWGRFSLRNFGLSQSFVTDDPAEFCEYKDDPSIDLSAVDELQPGVLLLRYVKKRDWIEEHDCSNVVVSLWTTSAARIHLLRAMQKVVRTSGCSLLYTDTDSLIFSHPEDVCPLELGPHLGEFTDEYAAHDIIEFCCGGSKQYGLKLQRKEQPEAEPEYVLKVRGMTLNWDVIENQGLRYQTFKEKVLKFGKTGDFDPIIIEYPNTLRPSIKLGSVFSQPSYKSYKPVVSKGIVNSSNYNVLNFGHINNPTRPRISPPL
;
A
#
# COMPACT_ATOMS: atom_id res chain seq x y z
N MET A 1 14.20 -7.76 13.35
CA MET A 1 13.36 -6.69 13.93
C MET A 1 13.76 -5.36 13.30
N PRO A 2 12.84 -4.43 13.03
CA PRO A 2 13.16 -3.17 12.34
C PRO A 2 13.67 -2.09 13.31
N MET A 3 14.81 -2.32 13.97
CA MET A 3 15.47 -1.33 14.83
C MET A 3 16.99 -1.44 14.72
N ASN A 4 17.69 -0.37 15.11
CA ASN A 4 19.15 -0.39 15.15
C ASN A 4 19.63 -1.34 16.27
N LEU A 5 20.83 -1.90 16.10
CA LEU A 5 21.38 -2.91 17.01
C LEU A 5 21.47 -2.39 18.46
N ALA A 6 21.95 -1.16 18.66
CA ALA A 6 22.05 -0.54 19.98
C ALA A 6 20.69 -0.41 20.70
N SER A 7 19.58 -0.27 19.96
CA SER A 7 18.24 -0.18 20.56
C SER A 7 17.72 -1.53 21.04
N LEU A 8 18.33 -2.65 20.66
CA LEU A 8 17.91 -3.98 21.12
C LEU A 8 18.23 -4.20 22.60
N VAL A 9 19.33 -3.62 23.10
CA VAL A 9 19.75 -3.74 24.50
C VAL A 9 18.66 -3.22 25.45
N PRO A 10 18.24 -1.95 25.40
CA PRO A 10 17.16 -1.45 26.24
C PRO A 10 15.77 -1.98 25.84
N ALA A 11 15.61 -2.49 24.61
CA ALA A 11 14.33 -3.10 24.21
C ALA A 11 14.10 -4.42 24.95
N PHE A 12 15.06 -5.34 24.92
CA PHE A 12 14.94 -6.65 25.54
C PHE A 12 15.45 -6.71 26.98
N GLY A 13 16.02 -5.62 27.50
CA GLY A 13 16.65 -5.63 28.82
C GLY A 13 17.83 -6.60 28.85
N LEU A 14 18.64 -6.58 27.79
CA LEU A 14 19.77 -7.49 27.63
C LEU A 14 20.87 -7.09 28.63
N ASP A 15 21.46 -8.10 29.28
CA ASP A 15 22.62 -7.93 30.15
C ASP A 15 23.90 -7.99 29.29
N VAL A 16 24.09 -6.94 28.48
CA VAL A 16 25.24 -6.74 27.59
C VAL A 16 25.64 -5.27 27.65
N GLU A 17 26.93 -4.98 27.44
CA GLU A 17 27.41 -3.61 27.45
C GLU A 17 26.76 -2.76 26.36
N ASP A 18 26.50 -1.49 26.69
CA ASP A 18 25.97 -0.52 25.73
C ASP A 18 26.98 -0.27 24.61
N LYS A 19 26.46 -0.18 23.39
CA LYS A 19 27.28 -0.02 22.19
C LYS A 19 28.06 1.31 22.22
N PRO A 20 29.40 1.31 22.19
CA PRO A 20 30.20 2.53 22.27
C PRO A 20 30.19 3.33 20.95
N TYR A 21 30.63 4.59 21.01
CA TYR A 21 30.91 5.39 19.81
C TYR A 21 32.22 4.93 19.17
N PHE A 22 32.17 4.60 17.88
CA PHE A 22 33.34 4.09 17.16
C PHE A 22 33.76 5.03 16.00
N PRO A 23 35.05 5.36 15.87
CA PRO A 23 35.57 6.25 14.83
C PRO A 23 35.73 5.49 13.50
N HIS A 24 34.63 5.22 12.82
CA HIS A 24 34.59 4.39 11.61
C HIS A 24 35.59 4.82 10.51
N ARG A 25 35.88 6.12 10.32
CA ARG A 25 36.85 6.56 9.30
C ARG A 25 38.30 6.34 9.72
N SER A 26 38.56 6.08 10.99
CA SER A 26 39.89 5.76 11.49
C SER A 26 40.29 4.31 11.21
N ASN A 27 39.35 3.44 10.81
CA ASN A 27 39.64 2.08 10.38
C ASN A 27 40.39 2.06 9.03
N ARG A 28 41.70 2.26 9.07
CA ARG A 28 42.61 2.27 7.92
C ARG A 28 43.94 1.61 8.29
N PRO A 29 44.64 0.98 7.33
CA PRO A 29 45.93 0.33 7.58
C PRO A 29 46.96 1.20 8.31
N ASP A 30 47.01 2.50 8.01
CA ASP A 30 47.98 3.43 8.61
C ASP A 30 47.79 3.64 10.12
N ASN A 31 46.64 3.28 10.66
CA ASN A 31 46.28 3.44 12.08
C ASN A 31 46.38 2.11 12.87
N TYR A 32 46.59 0.97 12.22
CA TYR A 32 46.71 -0.32 12.91
C TYR A 32 47.99 -0.37 13.75
N GLY A 33 47.89 -0.93 14.97
CA GLY A 33 48.97 -0.96 15.95
C GLY A 33 49.40 0.39 16.52
N ARG A 34 48.61 1.46 16.35
CA ARG A 34 48.92 2.82 16.82
C ARG A 34 47.83 3.39 17.71
N GLU A 35 48.24 4.21 18.67
CA GLU A 35 47.33 5.09 19.39
C GLU A 35 46.94 6.27 18.49
N ILE A 36 45.64 6.53 18.41
CA ILE A 36 45.09 7.65 17.65
C ILE A 36 44.20 8.52 18.53
N PHE A 37 43.97 9.76 18.09
CA PHE A 37 43.03 10.71 18.69
C PHE A 37 41.99 11.08 17.62
N PRO A 38 40.91 10.29 17.48
CA PRO A 38 39.96 10.48 16.40
C PRO A 38 39.18 11.78 16.57
N GLU A 39 39.01 12.52 15.47
CA GLU A 39 38.24 13.76 15.44
C GLU A 39 36.74 13.47 15.26
N PRO A 40 35.81 14.41 15.50
CA PRO A 40 34.38 14.19 15.30
C PRO A 40 34.04 13.66 13.91
N SER A 41 34.77 14.12 12.89
CA SER A 41 34.59 13.67 11.51
C SER A 41 34.83 12.17 11.33
N ASP A 42 35.68 11.56 12.16
CA ASP A 42 35.99 10.13 12.10
C ASP A 42 34.84 9.26 12.60
N TYR A 43 33.98 9.80 13.47
CA TYR A 43 32.76 9.16 13.97
C TYR A 43 31.54 9.39 13.06
N PHE A 44 31.70 10.06 11.92
CA PHE A 44 30.59 10.56 11.10
C PHE A 44 29.60 11.42 11.89
N ALA A 45 30.14 12.26 12.77
CA ALA A 45 29.41 13.19 13.61
C ALA A 45 28.24 13.92 12.91
N ASP A 46 28.47 14.52 11.74
CA ASP A 46 27.43 15.30 11.04
C ASP A 46 26.38 14.39 10.38
N GLY A 47 26.72 13.12 10.15
CA GLY A 47 25.77 12.09 9.70
C GLY A 47 24.79 11.63 10.79
N MET A 48 25.00 12.02 12.05
CA MET A 48 24.14 11.63 13.17
C MET A 48 22.82 12.41 13.20
N MET A 49 21.75 11.78 13.69
CA MET A 49 20.50 12.49 13.99
C MET A 49 20.73 13.56 15.07
N PRO A 50 20.00 14.69 15.06
CA PRO A 50 20.26 15.82 15.96
C PRO A 50 20.37 15.45 17.45
N GLU A 51 19.49 14.60 17.97
CA GLU A 51 19.57 14.13 19.37
C GLU A 51 20.83 13.31 19.64
N LYS A 52 21.15 12.36 18.75
CA LYS A 52 22.37 11.55 18.87
C LYS A 52 23.63 12.41 18.75
N ARG A 53 23.62 13.45 17.91
CA ARG A 53 24.71 14.43 17.78
C ARG A 53 24.93 15.21 19.08
N LYS A 54 23.85 15.63 19.76
CA LYS A 54 23.95 16.28 21.09
C LYS A 54 24.58 15.35 22.12
N SER A 55 24.13 14.11 22.22
CA SER A 55 24.70 13.10 23.13
C SER A 55 26.16 12.78 22.79
N PHE A 56 26.49 12.66 21.50
CA PHE A 56 27.85 12.46 21.02
C PHE A 56 28.76 13.64 21.40
N ASN A 57 28.32 14.88 21.21
CA ASN A 57 29.15 16.05 21.55
C ASN A 57 29.50 16.08 23.04
N LYS A 58 28.53 15.77 23.92
CA LYS A 58 28.77 15.67 25.36
C LYS A 58 29.77 14.55 25.69
N TRP A 59 29.61 13.38 25.07
CA TRP A 59 30.54 12.26 25.24
C TRP A 59 31.94 12.60 24.72
N TYR A 60 32.04 13.22 23.54
CA TYR A 60 33.30 13.56 22.88
C TYR A 60 34.10 14.57 23.71
N GLN A 61 33.46 15.59 24.27
CA GLN A 61 34.10 16.55 25.18
C GLN A 61 34.76 15.89 26.40
N GLN A 62 34.23 14.75 26.85
CA GLN A 62 34.74 14.02 28.01
C GLN A 62 35.82 12.99 27.64
N ASN A 63 35.88 12.55 26.37
CA ASN A 63 36.70 11.42 25.95
C ASN A 63 37.73 11.74 24.86
N ASN A 64 37.70 12.93 24.24
CA ASN A 64 38.60 13.30 23.13
C ASN A 64 40.10 13.33 23.47
N LYS A 65 40.46 13.38 24.76
CA LYS A 65 41.86 13.34 25.22
C LYS A 65 42.36 11.93 25.54
N LYS A 66 41.50 10.90 25.44
CA LYS A 66 41.92 9.52 25.70
C LYS A 66 42.52 8.93 24.42
N PRO A 67 43.68 8.26 24.49
CA PRO A 67 44.23 7.55 23.34
C PRO A 67 43.27 6.42 22.96
N PHE A 68 43.06 6.23 21.66
CA PHE A 68 42.21 5.17 21.11
C PHE A 68 43.09 4.12 20.44
N LEU A 69 43.15 2.91 21.01
CA LEU A 69 43.87 1.78 20.43
C LEU A 69 42.94 1.05 19.46
N LEU A 70 43.12 1.31 18.16
CA LEU A 70 42.15 0.90 17.14
C LEU A 70 41.92 -0.62 17.11
N ASP A 71 42.95 -1.44 17.27
CA ASP A 71 42.84 -2.89 17.14
C ASP A 71 42.02 -3.50 18.28
N GLU A 72 42.27 -3.06 19.52
CA GLU A 72 41.55 -3.51 20.72
C GLU A 72 40.09 -3.02 20.70
N GLU A 73 39.88 -1.76 20.39
CA GLU A 73 38.55 -1.15 20.32
C GLU A 73 37.72 -1.73 19.18
N LEU A 74 38.33 -2.04 18.03
CA LEU A 74 37.65 -2.70 16.90
C LEU A 74 37.24 -4.12 17.27
N ALA A 75 38.13 -4.90 17.90
CA ALA A 75 37.81 -6.25 18.37
C ALA A 75 36.67 -6.23 19.40
N SER A 76 36.73 -5.30 20.37
CA SER A 76 35.68 -5.11 21.37
C SER A 76 34.34 -4.71 20.73
N TYR A 77 34.36 -3.73 19.83
CA TYR A 77 33.16 -3.26 19.12
C TYR A 77 32.50 -4.37 18.29
N CYS A 78 33.29 -5.15 17.53
CA CYS A 78 32.76 -6.25 16.73
C CYS A 78 32.23 -7.40 17.60
N THR A 79 32.91 -7.70 18.72
CA THR A 79 32.44 -8.73 19.67
C THR A 79 31.11 -8.32 20.29
N ASN A 80 31.00 -7.09 20.77
CA ASN A 80 29.77 -6.52 21.32
C ASN A 80 28.61 -6.58 20.30
N ASP A 81 28.87 -6.31 19.02
CA ASP A 81 27.84 -6.41 17.97
C ASP A 81 27.26 -7.83 17.84
N VAL A 82 28.12 -8.86 17.87
CA VAL A 82 27.68 -10.26 17.79
C VAL A 82 26.94 -10.67 19.07
N GLU A 83 27.43 -10.25 20.23
CA GLU A 83 26.81 -10.53 21.53
C GLU A 83 25.40 -9.93 21.63
N ILE A 84 25.23 -8.65 21.29
CA ILE A 84 23.92 -7.98 21.28
C ILE A 84 22.97 -8.72 20.33
N LEU A 85 23.42 -9.06 19.11
CA LEU A 85 22.59 -9.75 18.13
C LEU A 85 22.15 -11.13 18.62
N MET A 86 23.08 -11.91 19.15
CA MET A 86 22.83 -13.25 19.69
C MET A 86 21.87 -13.19 20.87
N ALA A 87 22.13 -12.33 21.87
CA ALA A 87 21.30 -12.18 23.05
C ALA A 87 19.87 -11.72 22.68
N ALA A 88 19.74 -10.75 21.77
CA ALA A 88 18.45 -10.31 21.25
C ALA A 88 17.71 -11.43 20.52
N LEU A 89 18.40 -12.23 19.71
CA LEU A 89 17.79 -13.34 18.96
C LEU A 89 17.28 -14.45 19.90
N ILE A 90 18.07 -14.81 20.91
CA ILE A 90 17.70 -15.77 21.95
C ILE A 90 16.48 -15.26 22.72
N SER A 91 16.50 -14.00 23.16
CA SER A 91 15.38 -13.39 23.87
C SER A 91 14.11 -13.36 23.01
N PHE A 92 14.21 -12.91 21.77
CA PHE A 92 13.08 -12.86 20.83
C PHE A 92 12.49 -14.25 20.57
N ARG A 93 13.34 -15.26 20.31
CA ARG A 93 12.90 -16.64 20.08
C ARG A 93 12.19 -17.21 21.31
N LYS A 94 12.76 -17.00 22.51
CA LYS A 94 12.17 -17.45 23.78
C LYS A 94 10.80 -16.79 24.00
N GLU A 95 10.72 -15.46 23.91
CA GLU A 95 9.46 -14.74 24.09
C GLU A 95 8.39 -15.18 23.08
N PHE A 96 8.76 -15.36 21.81
CA PHE A 96 7.82 -15.81 20.79
C PHE A 96 7.33 -17.23 21.04
N LEU A 97 8.22 -18.16 21.43
CA LEU A 97 7.83 -19.52 21.82
C LEU A 97 6.82 -19.48 22.97
N GLU A 98 7.11 -18.73 24.03
CA GLU A 98 6.21 -18.61 25.18
C GLU A 98 4.85 -18.01 24.80
N VAL A 99 4.84 -16.94 24.02
CA VAL A 99 3.59 -16.27 23.61
C VAL A 99 2.74 -17.16 22.71
N THR A 100 3.35 -17.99 21.88
CA THR A 100 2.63 -18.87 20.96
C THR A 100 2.34 -20.25 21.52
N LYS A 101 2.72 -20.54 22.78
CA LYS A 101 2.38 -21.80 23.46
C LYS A 101 0.87 -21.97 23.57
N ARG A 102 0.43 -23.23 23.50
CA ARG A 102 -0.98 -23.56 23.58
C ARG A 102 -1.24 -24.86 24.35
N GLY A 103 -2.20 -24.79 25.28
CA GLY A 103 -2.77 -25.94 25.97
C GLY A 103 -3.89 -26.63 25.16
N ALA A 104 -4.17 -27.89 25.49
CA ALA A 104 -5.25 -28.64 24.83
C ALA A 104 -6.62 -27.97 25.04
N GLY A 105 -7.47 -27.97 24.00
CA GLY A 105 -8.86 -27.48 24.09
C GLY A 105 -9.07 -25.95 24.05
N GLN A 106 -8.02 -25.14 24.03
CA GLN A 106 -8.16 -23.67 23.87
C GLN A 106 -8.34 -23.29 22.40
N ARG A 107 -9.46 -22.65 22.01
CA ARG A 107 -9.76 -21.92 20.75
C ARG A 107 -8.79 -22.16 19.55
N ALA A 108 -9.16 -23.05 18.58
CA ALA A 108 -8.82 -23.05 17.12
C ALA A 108 -8.79 -24.46 16.48
N ALA A 109 -8.63 -24.51 15.14
CA ALA A 109 -8.81 -25.66 14.23
C ALA A 109 -8.12 -26.98 14.61
N SER A 110 -7.09 -26.97 15.47
CA SER A 110 -6.45 -28.19 15.98
C SER A 110 -6.74 -28.40 17.45
N THR A 111 -7.12 -29.60 17.85
CA THR A 111 -7.35 -29.97 19.27
C THR A 111 -6.07 -30.26 20.04
N LYS A 112 -4.92 -30.32 19.34
CA LYS A 112 -3.62 -30.71 19.92
C LYS A 112 -2.90 -29.51 20.55
N ALA A 113 -2.34 -29.72 21.74
CA ALA A 113 -1.42 -28.78 22.36
C ALA A 113 -0.11 -28.70 21.56
N HIS A 114 0.58 -27.56 21.60
CA HIS A 114 1.94 -27.42 21.09
C HIS A 114 2.78 -26.49 21.95
N GLY A 115 4.09 -26.73 22.00
CA GLY A 115 5.05 -26.05 22.87
C GLY A 115 5.48 -24.64 22.42
N GLY A 116 4.69 -23.98 21.57
CA GLY A 116 5.05 -22.74 20.89
C GLY A 116 5.44 -22.95 19.42
N ILE A 117 5.65 -21.86 18.69
CA ILE A 117 6.14 -21.83 17.31
C ILE A 117 7.57 -21.33 17.33
N ASP A 118 8.50 -22.10 16.77
CA ASP A 118 9.89 -21.67 16.64
C ASP A 118 10.07 -20.83 15.38
N VAL A 119 10.16 -19.52 15.53
CA VAL A 119 10.34 -18.57 14.42
C VAL A 119 11.56 -18.87 13.55
N LEU A 120 12.66 -19.39 14.10
CA LEU A 120 13.87 -19.64 13.31
C LEU A 120 13.75 -20.88 12.43
N ARG A 121 12.91 -21.84 12.83
CA ARG A 121 12.71 -23.10 12.11
C ARG A 121 11.47 -23.09 11.24
N GLU A 122 10.40 -22.48 11.72
CA GLU A 122 9.06 -22.61 11.14
C GLU A 122 8.59 -21.35 10.40
N ALA A 123 9.24 -20.20 10.60
CA ALA A 123 8.79 -18.94 10.03
C ALA A 123 9.90 -17.88 9.92
N MET A 124 10.64 -17.89 8.81
CA MET A 124 11.74 -16.94 8.53
C MET A 124 11.35 -15.45 8.57
N THR A 125 10.05 -15.11 8.46
CA THR A 125 9.58 -13.73 8.57
C THR A 125 8.52 -13.59 9.65
N ILE A 126 8.49 -12.43 10.32
CA ILE A 126 7.49 -12.12 11.36
C ILE A 126 6.07 -12.26 10.81
N ALA A 127 5.81 -11.82 9.58
CA ALA A 127 4.49 -11.96 8.96
C ALA A 127 4.10 -13.42 8.73
N SER A 128 5.05 -14.28 8.35
CA SER A 128 4.83 -15.74 8.27
C SER A 128 4.56 -16.33 9.65
N ALA A 129 5.25 -15.86 10.70
CA ALA A 129 5.05 -16.33 12.06
C ALA A 129 3.67 -15.93 12.60
N CYS A 130 3.24 -14.69 12.33
CA CYS A 130 1.88 -14.19 12.64
C CYS A 130 0.81 -15.05 11.94
N MET A 131 0.99 -15.31 10.65
CA MET A 131 0.06 -16.13 9.86
C MET A 131 0.00 -17.56 10.37
N ARG A 132 1.15 -18.16 10.71
CA ARG A 132 1.20 -19.50 11.30
C ARG A 132 0.45 -19.54 12.63
N HIS A 133 0.74 -18.62 13.56
CA HIS A 133 0.02 -18.51 14.83
C HIS A 133 -1.47 -18.31 14.62
N PHE A 134 -1.87 -17.43 13.70
CA PHE A 134 -3.29 -17.22 13.40
C PHE A 134 -3.96 -18.50 12.86
N ARG A 135 -3.34 -19.19 11.90
CA ARG A 135 -3.89 -20.41 11.30
C ARG A 135 -3.97 -21.57 12.30
N THR A 136 -2.98 -21.71 13.18
CA THR A 136 -2.95 -22.80 14.16
C THR A 136 -3.82 -22.53 15.37
N ASN A 137 -3.89 -21.28 15.82
CA ASN A 137 -4.40 -20.89 17.14
C ASN A 137 -5.62 -19.97 17.11
N HIS A 138 -6.10 -19.52 15.94
CA HIS A 138 -7.29 -18.66 15.87
C HIS A 138 -8.27 -19.02 14.75
N LEU A 139 -7.77 -19.44 13.59
CA LEU A 139 -8.60 -19.75 12.43
C LEU A 139 -9.29 -21.11 12.58
N LYS A 140 -10.58 -21.18 12.22
CA LYS A 140 -11.35 -22.42 12.15
C LYS A 140 -11.11 -23.15 10.82
N GLU A 141 -11.27 -24.48 10.82
CA GLU A 141 -11.13 -25.28 9.59
C GLU A 141 -12.16 -24.84 8.54
N ARG A 142 -11.76 -24.77 7.26
CA ARG A 142 -12.62 -24.42 6.10
C ARG A 142 -13.35 -23.07 6.22
N HIS A 143 -12.85 -22.17 7.06
CA HIS A 143 -13.52 -20.90 7.34
C HIS A 143 -13.27 -19.84 6.27
N LEU A 144 -12.01 -19.63 5.87
CA LEU A 144 -11.63 -18.71 4.79
C LEU A 144 -11.34 -19.49 3.52
N GLY A 145 -11.91 -19.05 2.39
CA GLY A 145 -11.60 -19.60 1.07
C GLY A 145 -10.23 -19.15 0.57
N LEU A 146 -9.58 -19.99 -0.22
CA LEU A 146 -8.43 -19.58 -1.04
C LEU A 146 -8.95 -18.84 -2.27
N VAL A 147 -8.54 -17.59 -2.46
CA VAL A 147 -9.04 -16.76 -3.56
C VAL A 147 -8.26 -17.09 -4.83
N PRO A 148 -8.92 -17.56 -5.91
CA PRO A 148 -8.23 -17.87 -7.16
C PRO A 148 -7.58 -16.63 -7.77
N GLU A 149 -6.34 -16.72 -8.27
CA GLU A 149 -5.65 -15.54 -8.85
C GLU A 149 -6.28 -15.07 -10.17
N ARG A 150 -6.96 -15.99 -10.89
CA ARG A 150 -7.73 -15.66 -12.10
C ARG A 150 -9.12 -15.10 -11.80
N GLY A 151 -9.47 -14.94 -10.52
CA GLY A 151 -10.79 -14.52 -10.08
C GLY A 151 -11.78 -15.69 -9.98
N TYR A 152 -12.99 -15.38 -9.50
CA TYR A 152 -14.06 -16.38 -9.39
C TYR A 152 -14.83 -16.60 -10.70
N ASP A 153 -14.69 -15.67 -11.64
CA ASP A 153 -15.41 -15.69 -12.91
C ASP A 153 -14.61 -16.52 -13.93
N ASN A 154 -15.00 -17.79 -14.08
CA ASN A 154 -14.42 -18.72 -15.06
C ASN A 154 -15.20 -18.72 -16.40
N ALA A 155 -16.19 -17.83 -16.58
CA ALA A 155 -17.09 -17.87 -17.73
C ALA A 155 -16.51 -17.22 -19.00
N ASP A 156 -15.58 -16.28 -18.83
CA ASP A 156 -15.07 -15.43 -19.91
C ASP A 156 -13.68 -15.89 -20.39
N ASN A 157 -13.62 -16.53 -21.56
CA ASN A 157 -12.35 -16.87 -22.24
C ASN A 157 -11.79 -15.70 -23.06
N GLN A 158 -12.54 -14.61 -23.18
CA GLN A 158 -12.19 -13.50 -24.07
C GLN A 158 -11.29 -12.47 -23.38
N SER A 159 -10.12 -12.21 -23.94
CA SER A 159 -9.14 -11.29 -23.34
C SER A 159 -9.59 -9.82 -23.38
N LYS A 160 -9.19 -9.02 -22.38
CA LYS A 160 -9.41 -7.56 -22.38
C LYS A 160 -8.81 -6.87 -23.62
N LEU A 161 -7.74 -7.42 -24.19
CA LEU A 161 -7.16 -6.95 -25.45
C LEU A 161 -8.15 -7.15 -26.61
N ALA A 162 -8.73 -8.35 -26.73
CA ALA A 162 -9.71 -8.68 -27.74
C ALA A 162 -10.93 -7.75 -27.67
N LEU A 163 -11.48 -7.55 -26.47
CA LEU A 163 -12.65 -6.71 -26.27
C LEU A 163 -12.41 -5.24 -26.65
N LYS A 164 -11.25 -4.67 -26.25
CA LYS A 164 -10.86 -3.31 -26.67
C LYS A 164 -10.68 -3.21 -28.18
N PHE A 165 -10.07 -4.23 -28.79
CA PHE A 165 -9.88 -4.29 -30.23
C PHE A 165 -11.20 -4.35 -30.98
N LEU A 166 -12.14 -5.19 -30.54
CA LEU A 166 -13.46 -5.32 -31.16
C LEU A 166 -14.29 -4.04 -31.00
N GLU A 167 -14.25 -3.36 -29.85
CA GLU A 167 -14.94 -2.07 -29.71
C GLU A 167 -14.38 -1.00 -30.67
N TRP A 168 -13.05 -0.95 -30.82
CA TRP A 168 -12.43 -0.07 -31.81
C TRP A 168 -12.80 -0.47 -33.24
N TYR A 169 -12.71 -1.77 -33.57
CA TYR A 169 -13.03 -2.27 -34.91
C TYR A 169 -14.49 -1.97 -35.29
N SER A 170 -15.42 -2.12 -34.33
CA SER A 170 -16.83 -1.79 -34.50
C SER A 170 -17.03 -0.32 -34.91
N LYS A 171 -16.36 0.61 -34.21
CA LYS A 171 -16.43 2.04 -34.51
C LYS A 171 -15.75 2.40 -35.83
N GLU A 172 -14.56 1.87 -36.06
CA GLU A 172 -13.75 2.13 -37.26
C GLU A 172 -14.45 1.68 -38.53
N ASN A 173 -15.08 0.50 -38.49
CA ASN A 173 -15.74 -0.11 -39.65
C ASN A 173 -17.25 0.16 -39.68
N ASN A 174 -17.79 0.89 -38.70
CA ASN A 174 -19.22 1.14 -38.51
C ASN A 174 -20.08 -0.13 -38.59
N VAL A 175 -19.67 -1.16 -37.83
CA VAL A 175 -20.35 -2.47 -37.77
C VAL A 175 -20.78 -2.79 -36.35
N ASN A 176 -21.87 -3.55 -36.19
CA ASN A 176 -22.23 -4.10 -34.90
C ASN A 176 -21.53 -5.45 -34.68
N ILE A 177 -20.88 -5.63 -33.53
CA ILE A 177 -20.14 -6.86 -33.21
C ILE A 177 -20.77 -7.52 -31.99
N GLN A 178 -21.23 -8.75 -32.16
CA GLN A 178 -21.60 -9.64 -31.06
C GLN A 178 -20.33 -10.18 -30.38
N THR A 179 -20.24 -10.05 -29.06
CA THR A 179 -19.10 -10.45 -28.21
C THR A 179 -19.59 -11.16 -26.94
N ALA A 180 -18.69 -11.56 -26.04
CA ALA A 180 -19.05 -12.13 -24.73
C ALA A 180 -19.96 -11.22 -23.87
N TYR A 181 -20.01 -9.92 -24.14
CA TYR A 181 -20.83 -8.97 -23.39
C TYR A 181 -22.13 -8.56 -24.09
N SER A 182 -22.41 -9.11 -25.25
CA SER A 182 -23.73 -8.96 -25.89
C SER A 182 -24.77 -9.76 -25.10
N GLU A 183 -26.04 -9.35 -25.10
CA GLU A 183 -27.13 -10.05 -24.37
C GLU A 183 -27.26 -11.52 -24.79
N GLU A 184 -26.95 -11.81 -26.06
CA GLU A 184 -26.98 -13.15 -26.66
C GLU A 184 -25.69 -13.97 -26.39
N GLY A 185 -24.68 -13.38 -25.74
CA GLY A 185 -23.34 -13.96 -25.54
C GLY A 185 -22.50 -14.07 -26.81
N GLU A 186 -21.39 -14.81 -26.74
CA GLU A 186 -20.53 -15.10 -27.90
C GLU A 186 -21.26 -15.97 -28.93
N LYS A 187 -21.04 -15.69 -30.22
CA LYS A 187 -21.61 -16.49 -31.29
C LYS A 187 -21.00 -17.90 -31.27
N MET A 188 -21.86 -18.91 -31.11
CA MET A 188 -21.51 -20.33 -31.22
C MET A 188 -21.62 -20.80 -32.67
N ILE A 189 -20.57 -21.39 -33.22
CA ILE A 189 -20.54 -22.12 -34.50
C ILE A 189 -20.13 -23.57 -34.22
N GLY A 190 -21.09 -24.49 -34.31
CA GLY A 190 -20.91 -25.85 -33.81
C GLY A 190 -20.59 -25.84 -32.32
N LYS A 191 -19.41 -26.36 -31.94
CA LYS A 191 -18.91 -26.37 -30.55
C LYS A 191 -17.97 -25.20 -30.21
N TYR A 192 -17.68 -24.33 -31.17
CA TYR A 192 -16.68 -23.26 -31.01
C TYR A 192 -17.36 -21.90 -30.81
N ARG A 193 -16.80 -21.09 -29.90
CA ARG A 193 -17.16 -19.67 -29.72
C ARG A 193 -16.25 -18.80 -30.57
N LEU A 194 -16.81 -17.74 -31.13
CA LEU A 194 -16.05 -16.67 -31.81
C LEU A 194 -15.84 -15.49 -30.86
N ASP A 195 -14.67 -14.87 -30.92
CA ASP A 195 -14.39 -13.64 -30.15
C ASP A 195 -15.32 -12.49 -30.58
N GLY A 196 -15.51 -12.30 -31.88
CA GLY A 196 -16.40 -11.27 -32.44
C GLY A 196 -17.21 -11.78 -33.63
N TRP A 197 -18.48 -11.39 -33.70
CA TRP A 197 -19.36 -11.77 -34.81
C TRP A 197 -20.10 -10.57 -35.41
N VAL A 198 -19.89 -10.33 -36.71
CA VAL A 198 -20.58 -9.29 -37.48
C VAL A 198 -21.64 -9.96 -38.35
N LYS A 199 -22.89 -9.91 -37.89
CA LYS A 199 -24.02 -10.62 -38.52
C LYS A 199 -24.26 -10.18 -39.96
N GLU A 200 -24.20 -8.87 -40.24
CA GLU A 200 -24.49 -8.35 -41.59
C GLU A 200 -23.49 -8.84 -42.65
N GLN A 201 -22.26 -9.13 -42.23
CA GLN A 201 -21.15 -9.51 -43.13
C GLN A 201 -20.86 -11.02 -43.13
N GLN A 202 -21.58 -11.80 -42.32
CA GLN A 202 -21.25 -13.19 -42.00
C GLN A 202 -19.76 -13.35 -41.65
N LEU A 203 -19.23 -12.43 -40.84
CA LEU A 203 -17.81 -12.32 -40.53
C LEU A 203 -17.55 -12.63 -39.05
N GLY A 204 -16.77 -13.68 -38.81
CA GLY A 204 -16.12 -13.95 -37.53
C GLY A 204 -14.79 -13.19 -37.41
N ILE A 205 -14.53 -12.64 -36.24
CA ILE A 205 -13.26 -12.00 -35.88
C ILE A 205 -12.67 -12.79 -34.71
N GLU A 206 -11.41 -13.17 -34.84
CA GLU A 206 -10.65 -13.90 -33.83
C GLU A 206 -9.45 -13.06 -33.39
N VAL A 207 -9.22 -12.95 -32.09
CA VAL A 207 -8.10 -12.21 -31.51
C VAL A 207 -7.23 -13.17 -30.72
N ASN A 208 -6.20 -13.69 -31.38
CA ASN A 208 -5.35 -14.72 -30.82
C ASN A 208 -4.26 -14.13 -29.91
N GLY A 209 -4.30 -14.51 -28.63
CA GLY A 209 -3.18 -14.30 -27.70
C GLY A 209 -1.95 -15.07 -28.17
N CYS A 210 -0.81 -14.38 -28.33
CA CYS A 210 0.37 -14.99 -28.97
C CYS A 210 0.88 -16.21 -28.21
N VAL A 211 0.85 -16.16 -26.88
CA VAL A 211 1.31 -17.23 -25.96
C VAL A 211 0.36 -18.42 -25.90
N TRP A 212 -0.94 -18.21 -26.09
CA TRP A 212 -1.94 -19.27 -25.98
C TRP A 212 -2.17 -20.03 -27.28
N HIS A 213 -1.93 -19.36 -28.43
CA HIS A 213 -2.16 -19.88 -29.77
C HIS A 213 -0.87 -20.13 -30.56
N GLY A 214 0.30 -19.86 -29.98
CA GLY A 214 1.60 -20.14 -30.59
C GLY A 214 1.88 -19.34 -31.85
N CYS A 215 1.78 -18.00 -31.78
CA CYS A 215 2.02 -17.09 -32.92
C CYS A 215 3.36 -17.41 -33.61
N SER A 216 3.38 -17.61 -34.94
CA SER A 216 4.60 -17.96 -35.69
C SER A 216 5.72 -16.92 -35.58
N ARG A 217 5.39 -15.66 -35.31
CA ARG A 217 6.38 -14.59 -35.08
C ARG A 217 6.97 -14.62 -33.66
N CYS A 218 6.16 -14.93 -32.64
CA CYS A 218 6.59 -14.90 -31.23
C CYS A 218 7.05 -16.27 -30.69
N TYR A 219 6.51 -17.36 -31.26
CA TYR A 219 6.76 -18.76 -30.90
C TYR A 219 7.07 -19.55 -32.18
N PRO A 220 8.23 -19.28 -32.81
CA PRO A 220 8.55 -19.78 -34.14
C PRO A 220 8.81 -21.30 -34.17
N GLN A 221 9.21 -21.90 -33.06
CA GLN A 221 9.55 -23.33 -32.98
C GLN A 221 8.35 -24.16 -32.53
N ASP A 222 8.09 -25.27 -33.21
CA ASP A 222 6.90 -26.10 -32.99
C ASP A 222 6.89 -26.88 -31.68
N ASN A 223 8.07 -27.16 -31.14
CA ASN A 223 8.28 -27.88 -29.88
C ASN A 223 8.17 -27.00 -28.63
N MET A 224 8.10 -25.67 -28.77
CA MET A 224 7.94 -24.75 -27.63
C MET A 224 6.66 -25.06 -26.85
N LEU A 225 6.79 -25.29 -25.55
CA LEU A 225 5.65 -25.56 -24.67
C LEU A 225 4.90 -24.26 -24.35
N LEU A 226 3.58 -24.30 -24.50
CA LEU A 226 2.68 -23.20 -24.17
C LEU A 226 2.06 -23.43 -22.77
N PRO A 227 1.47 -22.40 -22.11
CA PRO A 227 0.91 -22.51 -20.76
C PRO A 227 -0.27 -23.48 -20.61
N ASN A 228 -0.82 -23.96 -21.72
CA ASN A 228 -1.85 -25.01 -21.73
C ASN A 228 -1.26 -26.44 -21.75
N GLY A 229 0.06 -26.59 -21.61
CA GLY A 229 0.75 -27.88 -21.62
C GLY A 229 0.94 -28.51 -23.01
N LYS A 230 0.54 -27.82 -24.09
CA LYS A 230 0.73 -28.28 -25.47
C LYS A 230 1.92 -27.58 -26.11
N THR A 231 2.48 -28.19 -27.16
CA THR A 231 3.51 -27.54 -27.97
C THR A 231 2.88 -26.54 -28.95
N ALA A 232 3.63 -25.52 -29.35
CA ALA A 232 3.16 -24.46 -30.26
C ALA A 232 2.67 -25.03 -31.59
N GLY A 233 3.37 -26.02 -32.16
CA GLY A 233 2.96 -26.70 -33.39
C GLY A 233 1.62 -27.42 -33.24
N LYS A 234 1.44 -28.20 -32.16
CA LYS A 234 0.17 -28.90 -31.88
C LYS A 234 -0.98 -27.93 -31.66
N GLN A 235 -0.72 -26.80 -31.00
CA GLN A 235 -1.74 -25.78 -30.77
C GLN A 235 -2.12 -25.06 -32.08
N ARG A 236 -1.15 -24.70 -32.93
CA ARG A 236 -1.42 -24.13 -34.26
C ARG A 236 -2.22 -25.08 -35.15
N GLU A 237 -1.91 -26.38 -35.11
CA GLU A 237 -2.67 -27.41 -35.83
C GLU A 237 -4.11 -27.50 -35.31
N HIS A 238 -4.30 -27.53 -33.99
CA HIS A 238 -5.62 -27.51 -33.37
C HIS A 238 -6.44 -26.28 -33.78
N ASP A 239 -5.83 -25.09 -33.76
CA ASP A 239 -6.49 -23.84 -34.12
C ASP A 239 -6.80 -23.77 -35.62
N LYS A 240 -5.92 -24.30 -36.47
CA LYS A 240 -6.18 -24.45 -37.90
C LYS A 240 -7.41 -25.34 -38.15
N ASN A 241 -7.48 -26.52 -37.52
CA ASN A 241 -8.62 -27.42 -37.65
C ASN A 241 -9.93 -26.78 -37.19
N ARG A 242 -9.89 -25.98 -36.11
CA ARG A 242 -11.03 -25.18 -35.64
C ARG A 242 -11.45 -24.14 -36.68
N LEU A 243 -10.51 -23.36 -37.20
CA LEU A 243 -10.80 -22.29 -38.17
C LEU A 243 -11.33 -22.86 -39.50
N ASP A 244 -10.78 -23.98 -39.97
CA ASP A 244 -11.23 -24.66 -41.19
C ASP A 244 -12.66 -25.18 -41.03
N PHE A 245 -13.01 -25.77 -39.88
CA PHE A 245 -14.38 -26.16 -39.57
C PHE A 245 -15.37 -24.98 -39.63
N ILE A 246 -15.00 -23.83 -39.06
CA ILE A 246 -15.88 -22.65 -39.04
C ILE A 246 -16.04 -22.09 -40.47
N LYS A 247 -14.96 -22.02 -41.26
CA LYS A 247 -15.01 -21.57 -42.66
C LYS A 247 -15.92 -22.45 -43.53
N GLN A 248 -15.95 -23.76 -43.29
CA GLN A 248 -16.84 -24.69 -43.99
C GLN A 248 -18.34 -24.40 -43.75
N GLN A 249 -18.69 -23.62 -42.73
CA GLN A 249 -20.07 -23.18 -42.48
C GLN A 249 -20.45 -21.90 -43.25
N ASN A 250 -19.75 -21.58 -44.35
CA ASN A 250 -19.92 -20.36 -45.15
C ASN A 250 -19.73 -19.06 -44.35
N ILE A 251 -18.81 -19.08 -43.39
CA ILE A 251 -18.47 -17.92 -42.56
C ILE A 251 -17.08 -17.39 -42.95
N ASN A 252 -17.00 -16.08 -43.20
CA ASN A 252 -15.71 -15.40 -43.37
C ASN A 252 -15.05 -15.25 -42.01
N ILE A 253 -13.73 -15.47 -41.91
CA ILE A 253 -12.99 -15.29 -40.65
C ILE A 253 -11.77 -14.40 -40.86
N LYS A 254 -11.60 -13.39 -40.00
CA LYS A 254 -10.38 -12.60 -39.87
C LYS A 254 -9.72 -12.88 -38.52
N VAL A 255 -8.43 -13.21 -38.54
CA VAL A 255 -7.64 -13.47 -37.34
C VAL A 255 -6.66 -12.31 -37.15
N TYR A 256 -6.63 -11.74 -35.95
CA TYR A 256 -5.68 -10.72 -35.53
C TYR A 256 -4.84 -11.25 -34.37
N TRP A 257 -3.52 -11.13 -34.46
CA TRP A 257 -2.63 -11.57 -33.39
C TRP A 257 -2.36 -10.46 -32.40
N GLU A 258 -2.19 -10.83 -31.13
CA GLU A 258 -1.86 -9.90 -30.05
C GLU A 258 -0.65 -9.00 -30.39
N CYS A 259 0.41 -9.54 -30.99
CA CYS A 259 1.59 -8.76 -31.37
C CYS A 259 1.29 -7.75 -32.49
N GLU A 260 0.38 -8.06 -33.40
CA GLU A 260 -0.03 -7.17 -34.49
C GLU A 260 -0.89 -6.02 -33.94
N ILE A 261 -1.83 -6.33 -33.06
CA ILE A 261 -2.66 -5.33 -32.37
C ILE A 261 -1.77 -4.36 -31.58
N LYS A 262 -0.75 -4.87 -30.88
CA LYS A 262 0.23 -4.04 -30.17
C LYS A 262 1.00 -3.11 -31.10
N ASP A 263 1.40 -3.59 -32.28
CA ASP A 263 2.06 -2.76 -33.30
C ASP A 263 1.10 -1.68 -33.84
N MET A 264 -0.15 -2.03 -34.13
CA MET A 264 -1.19 -1.07 -34.54
C MET A 264 -1.42 0.03 -33.49
N LEU A 265 -1.50 -0.34 -32.21
CA LEU A 265 -1.65 0.60 -31.09
C LEU A 265 -0.49 1.59 -30.95
N SER A 266 0.71 1.17 -31.32
CA SER A 266 1.89 2.05 -31.28
C SER A 266 1.84 3.14 -32.37
N LYS A 267 1.15 2.87 -33.49
CA LYS A 267 1.10 3.72 -34.68
C LYS A 267 -0.19 4.54 -34.78
N ASN A 268 -1.32 4.02 -34.29
CA ASN A 268 -2.64 4.65 -34.43
C ASN A 268 -3.08 5.38 -33.14
N ARG A 269 -3.09 6.72 -33.20
CA ARG A 269 -3.49 7.59 -32.08
C ARG A 269 -4.98 7.46 -31.72
N GLU A 270 -5.85 7.26 -32.70
CA GLU A 270 -7.30 7.13 -32.48
C GLU A 270 -7.65 5.78 -31.86
N MET A 271 -7.03 4.70 -32.34
CA MET A 271 -7.13 3.38 -31.72
C MET A 271 -6.68 3.44 -30.26
N LYS A 272 -5.53 4.09 -29.98
CA LYS A 272 -5.06 4.30 -28.61
C LYS A 272 -6.06 5.09 -27.77
N ARG A 273 -6.71 6.13 -28.33
CA ARG A 273 -7.77 6.89 -27.66
C ARG A 273 -9.00 6.02 -27.37
N SER A 274 -9.44 5.19 -28.31
CA SER A 274 -10.55 4.25 -28.11
C SER A 274 -10.23 3.24 -27.00
N PHE A 275 -9.04 2.64 -27.03
CA PHE A 275 -8.57 1.69 -26.00
C PHE A 275 -8.50 2.32 -24.60
N ASN A 276 -8.16 3.61 -24.51
CA ASN A 276 -8.11 4.35 -23.25
C ASN A 276 -9.50 4.74 -22.71
N ASN A 277 -10.50 4.83 -23.58
CA ASN A 277 -11.88 5.18 -23.23
C ASN A 277 -12.80 3.95 -23.07
N TYR A 278 -12.30 2.74 -23.35
CA TYR A 278 -13.04 1.50 -23.23
C TYR A 278 -13.63 1.32 -21.82
N MET A 279 -14.94 1.08 -21.77
CA MET A 279 -15.66 0.80 -20.54
C MET A 279 -15.58 -0.69 -20.22
N ASP A 280 -14.71 -1.05 -19.30
CA ASP A 280 -14.45 -2.45 -18.94
C ASP A 280 -15.58 -3.04 -18.10
N GLY A 281 -16.53 -3.72 -18.74
CA GLY A 281 -17.60 -4.48 -18.09
C GLY A 281 -17.24 -5.92 -17.73
N GLY A 282 -15.98 -6.34 -17.92
CA GLY A 282 -15.56 -7.73 -17.79
C GLY A 282 -15.42 -8.27 -16.37
N PRO A 283 -14.72 -9.39 -16.18
CA PRO A 283 -14.49 -10.00 -14.87
C PRO A 283 -13.94 -9.03 -13.82
N ILE A 284 -14.23 -9.34 -12.56
CA ILE A 284 -13.71 -8.61 -11.40
C ILE A 284 -12.25 -9.03 -11.16
N ASP A 285 -11.33 -8.08 -11.34
CA ASP A 285 -9.99 -8.18 -10.77
C ASP A 285 -10.05 -7.74 -9.31
N ILE A 286 -10.07 -8.70 -8.39
CA ILE A 286 -10.15 -8.45 -6.95
C ILE A 286 -8.98 -7.59 -6.48
N ARG A 287 -7.77 -7.79 -7.03
CA ARG A 287 -6.58 -7.02 -6.62
C ARG A 287 -6.66 -5.56 -7.08
N SER A 288 -7.40 -5.26 -8.14
CA SER A 288 -7.66 -3.87 -8.56
C SER A 288 -8.43 -3.05 -7.52
N CYS A 289 -9.16 -3.72 -6.60
CA CYS A 289 -9.88 -3.10 -5.49
C CYS A 289 -9.00 -2.87 -4.24
N PHE A 290 -7.80 -3.44 -4.21
CA PHE A 290 -6.94 -3.41 -3.02
C PHE A 290 -6.14 -2.11 -2.98
N PHE A 291 -6.64 -1.15 -2.20
CA PHE A 291 -6.02 0.16 -2.00
C PHE A 291 -5.42 0.31 -0.60
N GLY A 292 -4.41 1.18 -0.47
CA GLY A 292 -3.84 1.55 0.83
C GLY A 292 -4.66 2.58 1.59
N GLY A 293 -4.02 3.24 2.56
CA GLY A 293 -4.59 4.38 3.29
C GLY A 293 -4.71 5.65 2.45
N ARG A 294 -5.62 6.55 2.86
CA ARG A 294 -5.75 7.87 2.27
C ARG A 294 -4.62 8.77 2.78
N THR A 295 -3.84 9.35 1.88
CA THR A 295 -2.75 10.25 2.25
C THR A 295 -2.68 11.42 1.28
N GLY A 296 -2.54 12.65 1.76
CA GLY A 296 -2.23 13.80 0.92
C GLY A 296 -2.64 15.14 1.52
N PRO A 297 -2.10 16.24 0.95
CA PRO A 297 -2.48 17.59 1.34
C PRO A 297 -3.87 17.94 0.83
N LEU A 298 -4.61 18.67 1.68
CA LEU A 298 -5.77 19.47 1.29
C LEU A 298 -5.43 20.97 1.28
N LYS A 299 -4.31 21.36 1.91
CA LYS A 299 -3.76 22.71 1.90
C LYS A 299 -2.23 22.65 1.99
N LEU A 300 -1.52 23.57 1.32
CA LEU A 300 -0.04 23.59 1.38
C LEU A 300 0.51 24.42 2.53
N PHE A 301 -0.21 25.43 2.99
CA PHE A 301 0.23 26.27 4.10
C PHE A 301 -0.95 26.81 4.89
N HIS A 302 -0.81 26.82 6.21
CA HIS A 302 -1.77 27.44 7.11
C HIS A 302 -1.08 27.89 8.40
N ALA A 303 -1.37 29.13 8.80
CA ALA A 303 -1.09 29.66 10.11
C ALA A 303 -2.45 30.07 10.71
N PRO A 304 -2.72 29.71 11.98
CA PRO A 304 -4.01 30.00 12.60
C PRO A 304 -4.19 31.50 12.80
N SER A 305 -5.41 31.97 12.60
CA SER A 305 -5.83 33.34 12.97
C SER A 305 -6.10 33.44 14.47
N LYS A 306 -6.32 34.66 15.00
CA LYS A 306 -6.71 34.83 16.40
C LYS A 306 -8.01 34.05 16.71
N GLY A 307 -7.97 33.17 17.72
CA GLY A 307 -9.10 32.31 18.10
C GLY A 307 -9.23 31.01 17.28
N GLU A 308 -8.25 30.72 16.41
CA GLU A 308 -8.14 29.47 15.65
C GLU A 308 -6.96 28.64 16.19
N LYS A 309 -7.09 27.32 16.14
CA LYS A 309 -6.05 26.36 16.52
C LYS A 309 -5.85 25.32 15.43
N ILE A 310 -4.63 24.79 15.31
CA ILE A 310 -4.32 23.60 14.51
C ILE A 310 -4.12 22.39 15.43
N SER A 311 -4.79 21.29 15.11
CA SER A 311 -4.70 20.02 15.84
C SER A 311 -4.22 18.88 14.92
N TYR A 312 -3.39 18.00 15.45
CA TYR A 312 -2.91 16.79 14.77
C TYR A 312 -3.36 15.59 15.58
N TYR A 313 -4.37 14.88 15.09
CA TYR A 313 -4.90 13.70 15.74
C TYR A 313 -4.53 12.41 14.98
N ASP A 314 -4.18 11.38 15.75
CA ASP A 314 -3.83 10.03 15.28
C ASP A 314 -4.74 8.98 15.92
N VAL A 315 -5.21 8.02 15.12
CA VAL A 315 -6.09 6.93 15.60
C VAL A 315 -5.27 5.88 16.33
N THR A 316 -5.63 5.62 17.58
CA THR A 316 -4.98 4.60 18.42
C THR A 316 -5.18 3.21 17.82
N SER A 317 -4.14 2.68 17.18
CA SER A 317 -4.11 1.33 16.61
C SER A 317 -5.25 1.06 15.60
N LEU A 318 -5.35 1.90 14.56
CA LEU A 318 -6.41 1.83 13.55
C LEU A 318 -6.68 0.42 13.02
N TYR A 319 -5.69 -0.27 12.44
CA TYR A 319 -5.93 -1.59 11.85
C TYR A 319 -6.36 -2.66 12.88
N PRO A 320 -5.75 -2.76 14.07
CA PRO A 320 -6.29 -3.61 15.14
C PRO A 320 -7.75 -3.29 15.51
N TYR A 321 -8.11 -2.02 15.66
CA TYR A 321 -9.49 -1.60 15.93
C TYR A 321 -10.43 -2.07 14.82
N ILE A 322 -10.07 -1.83 13.56
CA ILE A 322 -10.84 -2.25 12.39
C ILE A 322 -11.00 -3.77 12.35
N ASN A 323 -9.94 -4.53 12.63
CA ASN A 323 -9.97 -5.99 12.64
C ASN A 323 -10.91 -6.56 13.72
N VAL A 324 -11.11 -5.87 14.84
CA VAL A 324 -12.05 -6.29 15.91
C VAL A 324 -13.49 -5.85 15.63
N THR A 325 -13.70 -4.71 14.98
CA THR A 325 -15.03 -4.11 14.80
C THR A 325 -15.66 -4.38 13.44
N THR A 326 -14.92 -4.94 12.49
CA THR A 326 -15.38 -5.17 11.12
C THR A 326 -15.88 -6.59 10.93
N LYS A 327 -17.01 -6.71 10.23
CA LYS A 327 -17.56 -7.96 9.73
C LYS A 327 -16.90 -8.36 8.41
N TYR A 328 -16.20 -9.48 8.40
CA TYR A 328 -15.44 -9.97 7.24
C TYR A 328 -16.23 -10.98 6.41
N PRO A 329 -16.09 -10.98 5.08
CA PRO A 329 -16.59 -12.07 4.23
C PRO A 329 -15.78 -13.35 4.45
N ILE A 330 -16.46 -14.49 4.49
CA ILE A 330 -15.85 -15.81 4.68
C ILE A 330 -16.32 -16.81 3.60
N GLY A 331 -15.59 -17.91 3.43
CA GLY A 331 -15.82 -18.88 2.35
C GLY A 331 -15.50 -18.35 0.95
N HIS A 332 -16.21 -18.86 -0.05
CA HIS A 332 -16.07 -18.51 -1.47
C HIS A 332 -17.24 -17.64 -1.94
N ALA A 333 -16.97 -16.76 -2.91
CA ALA A 333 -17.99 -15.89 -3.48
C ALA A 333 -18.87 -16.62 -4.51
N LYS A 334 -20.14 -16.21 -4.57
CA LYS A 334 -21.05 -16.49 -5.68
C LYS A 334 -20.91 -15.40 -6.74
N VAL A 335 -20.70 -15.79 -7.99
CA VAL A 335 -20.54 -14.88 -9.13
C VAL A 335 -21.92 -14.54 -9.70
N HIS A 336 -22.16 -13.24 -9.93
CA HIS A 336 -23.31 -12.75 -10.69
C HIS A 336 -22.84 -11.95 -11.90
N ILE A 337 -23.27 -12.40 -13.08
CA ILE A 337 -23.05 -11.74 -14.36
C ILE A 337 -24.34 -11.00 -14.73
N LEU A 338 -24.35 -9.67 -14.62
CA LEU A 338 -25.58 -8.88 -14.70
C LEU A 338 -25.58 -7.96 -15.91
N ASN A 339 -24.57 -7.10 -16.07
CA ASN A 339 -24.47 -6.08 -17.12
C ASN A 339 -25.76 -5.27 -17.32
N LYS A 340 -26.33 -4.74 -16.24
CA LYS A 340 -27.62 -4.03 -16.25
C LYS A 340 -27.44 -2.55 -15.98
N ASP A 341 -28.18 -1.73 -16.71
CA ASP A 341 -28.34 -0.33 -16.35
C ASP A 341 -29.19 -0.23 -15.08
N VAL A 342 -28.77 0.60 -14.14
CA VAL A 342 -29.40 0.77 -12.83
C VAL A 342 -29.44 2.25 -12.47
N LEU A 343 -30.25 2.61 -11.47
CA LEU A 343 -30.25 3.95 -10.90
C LEU A 343 -30.14 3.83 -9.38
N TRP A 344 -28.92 3.61 -8.89
CA TRP A 344 -28.68 3.56 -7.45
C TRP A 344 -28.25 4.91 -6.93
N THR A 345 -29.00 5.39 -5.95
CA THR A 345 -28.87 6.72 -5.37
C THR A 345 -28.67 6.69 -3.86
N THR A 346 -28.96 5.56 -3.22
CA THR A 346 -28.81 5.33 -1.78
C THR A 346 -28.27 3.92 -1.52
N SER A 347 -27.69 3.68 -0.35
CA SER A 347 -27.23 2.32 0.00
C SER A 347 -28.33 1.27 -0.04
N ALA A 348 -29.59 1.65 0.18
CA ALA A 348 -30.76 0.75 0.11
C ALA A 348 -31.02 0.18 -1.29
N ASP A 349 -30.50 0.82 -2.33
CA ASP A 349 -30.60 0.34 -3.71
C ASP A 349 -29.65 -0.85 -3.97
N ASN A 350 -28.53 -0.93 -3.24
CA ASN A 350 -27.59 -2.03 -3.35
C ASN A 350 -28.10 -3.26 -2.58
N LYS A 351 -28.58 -4.27 -3.32
CA LYS A 351 -29.07 -5.54 -2.73
C LYS A 351 -27.95 -6.53 -2.36
N PHE A 352 -26.68 -6.19 -2.62
CA PHE A 352 -25.53 -7.05 -2.36
C PHE A 352 -24.64 -6.46 -1.25
N GLU A 353 -25.13 -6.56 -0.01
CA GLU A 353 -24.51 -5.90 1.16
C GLU A 353 -23.12 -6.40 1.52
N LEU A 354 -22.80 -7.66 1.20
CA LEU A 354 -21.49 -8.27 1.45
C LEU A 354 -20.88 -8.75 0.12
N SER A 355 -20.35 -7.82 -0.66
CA SER A 355 -19.90 -8.14 -2.01
C SER A 355 -18.78 -7.24 -2.52
N ILE A 356 -18.09 -7.72 -3.54
CA ILE A 356 -17.25 -6.89 -4.40
C ILE A 356 -18.07 -6.64 -5.66
N LEU A 357 -18.24 -5.37 -6.03
CA LEU A 357 -19.04 -4.98 -7.18
C LEU A 357 -18.18 -4.29 -8.23
N LYS A 358 -18.50 -4.53 -9.49
CA LYS A 358 -18.01 -3.77 -10.63
C LYS A 358 -19.15 -2.92 -11.17
N VAL A 359 -19.01 -1.61 -11.07
CA VAL A 359 -20.08 -0.63 -11.31
C VAL A 359 -19.57 0.57 -12.08
N PHE A 360 -20.41 1.20 -12.89
CA PHE A 360 -20.12 2.53 -13.43
C PHE A 360 -20.65 3.59 -12.46
N VAL A 361 -19.76 4.42 -11.95
CA VAL A 361 -20.08 5.46 -10.97
C VAL A 361 -19.93 6.84 -11.58
N ILE A 362 -20.88 7.72 -11.28
CA ILE A 362 -20.81 9.15 -11.61
C ILE A 362 -20.74 9.94 -10.31
N PRO A 363 -19.59 10.56 -9.97
CA PRO A 363 -19.48 11.35 -8.75
C PRO A 363 -20.40 12.57 -8.75
N PRO A 364 -20.80 13.04 -7.56
CA PRO A 364 -21.52 14.30 -7.44
C PRO A 364 -20.64 15.48 -7.86
N LYS A 365 -21.25 16.56 -8.33
CA LYS A 365 -20.53 17.81 -8.71
C LYS A 365 -19.94 18.53 -7.48
N LYS A 366 -20.46 18.25 -6.29
CA LYS A 366 -20.00 18.76 -5.00
C LYS A 366 -20.18 17.68 -3.94
N ILE A 367 -19.16 17.48 -3.11
CA ILE A 367 -19.18 16.62 -1.93
C ILE A 367 -18.21 17.20 -0.90
N ASP A 368 -18.43 16.94 0.38
CA ASP A 368 -17.54 17.38 1.46
C ASP A 368 -16.16 16.72 1.33
N VAL A 369 -16.16 15.39 1.16
CA VAL A 369 -14.96 14.58 1.04
C VAL A 369 -15.19 13.48 0.00
N ALA A 370 -14.35 13.38 -1.02
CA ALA A 370 -14.46 12.32 -2.02
C ALA A 370 -14.30 10.94 -1.38
N VAL A 371 -15.22 10.01 -1.68
CA VAL A 371 -15.35 8.70 -1.00
C VAL A 371 -14.63 7.58 -1.75
N LEU A 372 -15.02 7.34 -3.01
CA LEU A 372 -14.53 6.17 -3.74
C LEU A 372 -13.07 6.35 -4.20
N PRO A 373 -12.20 5.36 -3.91
CA PRO A 373 -10.85 5.34 -4.43
C PRO A 373 -10.83 4.99 -5.93
N MET A 374 -9.80 5.48 -6.62
CA MET A 374 -9.46 4.99 -7.95
C MET A 374 -7.95 5.00 -8.20
N LYS A 375 -7.53 4.21 -9.18
CA LYS A 375 -6.23 4.30 -9.86
C LYS A 375 -6.50 4.52 -11.36
N LEU A 376 -5.66 5.31 -12.02
CA LEU A 376 -5.73 5.46 -13.47
C LEU A 376 -4.93 4.33 -14.13
N ASP A 377 -5.32 3.94 -15.34
CA ASP A 377 -4.57 2.93 -16.13
C ASP A 377 -3.11 3.37 -16.29
N GLY A 378 -2.17 2.51 -15.90
CA GLY A 378 -0.73 2.81 -15.93
C GLY A 378 -0.21 3.69 -14.79
N ASP A 379 -1.04 3.97 -13.78
CA ASP A 379 -0.69 4.82 -12.64
C ASP A 379 -1.10 4.17 -11.31
N GLU A 380 -0.10 3.91 -10.45
CA GLU A 380 -0.31 3.27 -9.15
C GLU A 380 -0.80 4.22 -8.06
N ARG A 381 -0.94 5.52 -8.35
CA ARG A 381 -1.36 6.49 -7.35
C ARG A 381 -2.82 6.33 -6.99
N LEU A 382 -3.06 6.22 -5.69
CA LEU A 382 -4.40 6.23 -5.11
C LEU A 382 -4.96 7.65 -5.11
N LEU A 383 -6.05 7.84 -5.86
CA LEU A 383 -6.78 9.10 -5.99
C LEU A 383 -8.18 8.98 -5.42
N PHE A 384 -8.71 10.12 -4.94
CA PHE A 384 -10.11 10.31 -4.58
C PHE A 384 -10.60 11.53 -5.37
N THR A 385 -11.22 11.29 -6.53
CA THR A 385 -11.55 12.33 -7.52
C THR A 385 -13.05 12.47 -7.73
N LEU A 386 -13.47 13.63 -8.24
CA LEU A 386 -14.84 13.90 -8.70
C LEU A 386 -14.96 13.90 -10.24
N CYS A 387 -13.86 13.67 -10.95
CA CYS A 387 -13.83 13.55 -12.41
C CYS A 387 -12.62 12.73 -12.88
N ALA A 388 -12.88 11.57 -13.50
CA ALA A 388 -11.85 10.73 -14.09
C ALA A 388 -11.11 11.44 -15.24
N ALA A 389 -11.83 12.15 -16.12
CA ALA A 389 -11.21 12.91 -17.21
C ALA A 389 -10.26 14.01 -16.72
N CYS A 390 -10.58 14.72 -15.63
CA CYS A 390 -9.65 15.68 -15.03
C CYS A 390 -8.41 15.00 -14.46
N ALA A 391 -8.56 13.89 -13.75
CA ALA A 391 -7.42 13.16 -13.20
C ALA A 391 -6.48 12.66 -14.32
N ARG A 392 -7.03 12.22 -15.47
CA ARG A 392 -6.23 11.85 -16.65
C ARG A 392 -5.57 13.05 -17.33
N LYS A 393 -6.22 14.21 -17.35
CA LYS A 393 -5.69 15.45 -17.94
C LYS A 393 -4.53 16.02 -17.12
N TYR A 394 -4.62 15.93 -15.80
CA TYR A 394 -3.63 16.46 -14.86
C TYR A 394 -3.00 15.33 -14.06
N PRO A 395 -2.28 14.39 -14.71
CA PRO A 395 -1.78 13.21 -14.03
C PRO A 395 -0.92 13.65 -12.84
N THR A 396 0.07 14.53 -13.00
CA THR A 396 0.96 14.95 -11.92
C THR A 396 0.41 16.04 -11.00
N GLY A 397 -0.88 16.38 -11.09
CA GLY A 397 -1.42 17.62 -10.51
C GLY A 397 -1.00 18.86 -11.31
N ASP A 398 -1.43 20.03 -10.85
CA ASP A 398 -1.12 21.32 -11.46
C ASP A 398 -1.31 22.46 -10.43
N VAL A 399 -0.87 23.67 -10.76
CA VAL A 399 -1.07 24.89 -9.97
C VAL A 399 -1.86 25.90 -10.81
N LEU A 400 -3.14 26.09 -10.48
CA LEU A 400 -4.07 26.87 -11.29
C LEU A 400 -4.94 27.79 -10.40
N PRO A 401 -5.00 29.11 -10.68
CA PRO A 401 -5.80 30.05 -9.86
C PRO A 401 -7.32 29.84 -10.01
N ASN A 402 -7.78 29.49 -11.21
CA ASN A 402 -9.20 29.42 -11.59
C ASN A 402 -9.58 28.02 -12.11
N TYR A 403 -9.13 26.97 -11.42
CA TYR A 403 -9.47 25.61 -11.80
C TYR A 403 -10.97 25.33 -11.70
N ASN A 404 -11.59 24.92 -12.81
CA ASN A 404 -12.99 24.58 -12.87
C ASN A 404 -13.21 23.45 -13.90
N CYS A 405 -13.91 22.39 -13.50
CA CYS A 405 -14.22 21.26 -14.36
C CYS A 405 -15.40 21.57 -15.30
N SER A 406 -15.21 21.32 -16.59
CA SER A 406 -16.24 21.48 -17.64
C SER A 406 -16.73 20.16 -18.24
N HIS A 407 -16.26 19.02 -17.73
CA HIS A 407 -16.62 17.70 -18.26
C HIS A 407 -18.07 17.31 -17.96
N THR A 408 -18.67 16.53 -18.87
CA THR A 408 -20.01 15.95 -18.71
C THR A 408 -20.02 14.85 -17.63
N ASP A 409 -21.20 14.48 -17.13
CA ASP A 409 -21.32 13.44 -16.10
C ASP A 409 -20.74 12.08 -16.56
N LEU A 410 -20.91 11.72 -17.84
CA LEU A 410 -20.30 10.52 -18.42
C LEU A 410 -18.76 10.60 -18.45
N GLN A 411 -18.19 11.76 -18.80
CA GLN A 411 -16.74 11.97 -18.79
C GLN A 411 -16.15 12.01 -17.36
N ARG A 412 -16.97 12.43 -16.39
CA ARG A 412 -16.60 12.46 -14.96
C ARG A 412 -16.59 11.06 -14.36
N GLY A 413 -17.48 10.18 -14.80
CA GLY A 413 -17.62 8.81 -14.32
C GLY A 413 -16.50 7.85 -14.74
N TRP A 414 -16.47 6.69 -14.08
CA TRP A 414 -15.55 5.59 -14.39
C TRP A 414 -16.15 4.25 -13.96
N VAL A 415 -15.57 3.15 -14.46
CA VAL A 415 -15.83 1.82 -13.91
C VAL A 415 -15.03 1.64 -12.63
N SER A 416 -15.73 1.54 -11.51
CA SER A 416 -15.17 1.23 -10.20
C SER A 416 -15.33 -0.25 -9.90
N THR A 417 -14.26 -0.89 -9.42
CA THR A 417 -14.38 -2.17 -8.73
C THR A 417 -14.11 -1.90 -7.25
N CYS A 418 -15.12 -2.12 -6.40
CA CYS A 418 -15.10 -1.68 -5.01
C CYS A 418 -15.85 -2.64 -4.08
N THR A 419 -15.56 -2.52 -2.79
CA THR A 419 -16.32 -3.23 -1.76
C THR A 419 -17.70 -2.63 -1.59
N SER A 420 -18.67 -3.45 -1.20
CA SER A 420 -20.01 -2.99 -0.83
C SER A 420 -19.97 -1.96 0.30
N ILE A 421 -19.05 -2.08 1.27
CA ILE A 421 -18.93 -1.13 2.39
C ILE A 421 -18.51 0.26 1.93
N GLU A 422 -17.59 0.40 0.97
CA GLU A 422 -17.22 1.71 0.41
C GLU A 422 -18.28 2.24 -0.55
N LEU A 423 -18.87 1.35 -1.36
CA LEU A 423 -19.93 1.74 -2.30
C LEU A 423 -21.15 2.28 -1.56
N ASN A 424 -21.57 1.63 -0.47
CA ASN A 424 -22.73 2.05 0.31
C ASN A 424 -22.49 3.42 0.95
N VAL A 425 -21.30 3.68 1.51
CA VAL A 425 -20.95 5.00 2.03
C VAL A 425 -20.95 6.06 0.91
N ALA A 426 -20.49 5.71 -0.29
CA ALA A 426 -20.52 6.63 -1.43
C ALA A 426 -21.94 6.93 -1.91
N LEU A 427 -22.82 5.92 -1.91
CA LEU A 427 -24.24 6.09 -2.26
C LEU A 427 -24.95 7.01 -1.26
N ASP A 428 -24.72 6.82 0.04
CA ASP A 428 -25.35 7.65 1.09
C ASP A 428 -24.86 9.12 1.07
N GLU A 429 -23.65 9.37 0.57
CA GLU A 429 -23.03 10.71 0.49
C GLU A 429 -23.34 11.47 -0.81
N LEU A 430 -24.16 10.91 -1.72
CA LEU A 430 -24.69 11.42 -3.00
C LEU A 430 -23.98 10.97 -4.30
N ARG A 431 -24.76 10.22 -5.13
CA ARG A 431 -24.76 10.03 -6.61
C ARG A 431 -23.75 9.06 -7.25
N ILE A 432 -24.04 8.47 -8.42
CA ILE A 432 -25.15 7.58 -8.87
C ILE A 432 -24.41 6.38 -9.48
N VAL A 433 -24.80 5.15 -9.14
CA VAL A 433 -24.42 4.00 -9.97
C VAL A 433 -25.39 3.93 -11.13
N THR A 434 -24.89 4.07 -12.36
CA THR A 434 -25.74 3.99 -13.56
C THR A 434 -25.69 2.62 -14.23
N LYS A 435 -24.70 1.79 -13.88
CA LYS A 435 -24.54 0.46 -14.46
C LYS A 435 -23.91 -0.51 -13.48
N LEU A 436 -24.46 -1.71 -13.40
CA LEU A 436 -23.96 -2.84 -12.61
C LEU A 436 -23.48 -3.95 -13.54
N PHE A 437 -22.18 -4.21 -13.55
CA PHE A 437 -21.57 -5.19 -14.45
C PHE A 437 -21.51 -6.60 -13.85
N ARG A 438 -20.89 -6.70 -12.68
CA ARG A 438 -20.56 -7.97 -12.02
C ARG A 438 -20.65 -7.82 -10.49
N VAL A 439 -20.99 -8.92 -9.81
CA VAL A 439 -20.97 -9.00 -8.35
C VAL A 439 -20.30 -10.30 -7.92
N LEU A 440 -19.38 -10.20 -6.96
CA LEU A 440 -18.90 -11.33 -6.16
C LEU A 440 -19.56 -11.25 -4.79
N GLU A 441 -20.64 -12.00 -4.60
CA GLU A 441 -21.44 -11.99 -3.37
C GLU A 441 -20.92 -13.05 -2.40
N TYR A 442 -20.70 -12.67 -1.14
CA TYR A 442 -20.39 -13.60 -0.06
C TYR A 442 -21.65 -13.84 0.76
N ILE A 443 -22.06 -15.11 0.87
CA ILE A 443 -23.25 -15.50 1.63
C ILE A 443 -22.97 -15.47 3.14
N ASN A 444 -21.73 -15.78 3.52
CA ASN A 444 -21.32 -15.93 4.92
C ASN A 444 -20.36 -14.84 5.34
N SER A 445 -20.38 -14.51 6.63
CA SER A 445 -19.50 -13.52 7.25
C SER A 445 -19.14 -13.89 8.69
N ASP A 446 -18.08 -13.26 9.20
CA ASP A 446 -17.64 -13.39 10.59
C ASP A 446 -17.18 -12.02 11.13
N ASP A 447 -17.82 -11.55 12.19
CA ASP A 447 -17.51 -10.32 12.92
C ASP A 447 -16.49 -10.52 14.05
N LYS A 448 -16.07 -11.78 14.29
CA LYS A 448 -15.11 -12.17 15.32
C LYS A 448 -13.87 -12.84 14.73
N LEU A 449 -13.69 -12.80 13.41
CA LEU A 449 -12.59 -13.46 12.70
C LEU A 449 -11.22 -13.18 13.32
N PHE A 450 -10.95 -11.90 13.63
CA PHE A 450 -9.68 -11.47 14.22
C PHE A 450 -9.77 -11.15 15.72
N ALA A 451 -10.97 -11.09 16.30
CA ALA A 451 -11.16 -10.62 17.67
C ALA A 451 -10.32 -11.41 18.70
N PRO A 452 -10.24 -12.76 18.67
CA PRO A 452 -9.38 -13.52 19.58
C PRO A 452 -7.88 -13.18 19.42
N TYR A 453 -7.38 -13.10 18.19
CA TYR A 453 -5.98 -12.79 17.89
C TYR A 453 -5.61 -11.37 18.32
N ILE A 454 -6.47 -10.38 18.01
CA ILE A 454 -6.22 -9.00 18.41
C ILE A 454 -6.32 -8.87 19.93
N SER A 455 -7.27 -9.53 20.59
CA SER A 455 -7.41 -9.51 22.05
C SER A 455 -6.15 -10.02 22.75
N GLU A 456 -5.58 -11.12 22.27
CA GLU A 456 -4.34 -11.70 22.79
C GLU A 456 -3.16 -10.73 22.73
N PHE A 457 -2.82 -10.22 21.54
CA PHE A 457 -1.64 -9.36 21.37
C PHE A 457 -1.87 -7.93 21.84
N MET A 458 -3.12 -7.44 21.84
CA MET A 458 -3.41 -6.13 22.40
C MET A 458 -3.31 -6.14 23.92
N ALA A 459 -3.76 -7.20 24.60
CA ALA A 459 -3.52 -7.37 26.03
C ALA A 459 -2.03 -7.29 26.35
N GLN A 460 -1.18 -8.04 25.63
CA GLN A 460 0.27 -8.01 25.81
C GLN A 460 0.88 -6.62 25.54
N LYS A 461 0.42 -5.93 24.49
CA LYS A 461 0.85 -4.56 24.18
C LYS A 461 0.47 -3.59 25.30
N ILE A 462 -0.74 -3.69 25.85
CA ILE A 462 -1.22 -2.83 26.95
C ILE A 462 -0.45 -3.13 28.23
N HIS A 463 -0.30 -4.41 28.61
CA HIS A 463 0.52 -4.84 29.75
C HIS A 463 1.93 -4.26 29.69
N SER A 464 2.57 -4.39 28.52
CA SER A 464 3.94 -3.91 28.29
C SER A 464 4.06 -2.39 28.15
N SER A 465 2.94 -1.68 27.98
CA SER A 465 2.93 -0.21 27.94
C SER A 465 2.75 0.40 29.33
N GLY A 466 2.10 -0.33 30.25
CA GLY A 466 1.65 0.22 31.53
C GLY A 466 0.45 1.17 31.37
N PHE A 467 -0.03 1.71 32.49
CA PHE A 467 -1.09 2.72 32.48
C PHE A 467 -0.55 4.07 31.99
N ASP A 468 -1.39 4.78 31.25
CA ASP A 468 -1.13 6.18 30.89
C ASP A 468 -0.97 7.06 32.13
N SER A 469 -0.17 8.12 32.05
CA SER A 469 0.05 9.05 33.16
C SER A 469 -1.23 9.67 33.73
N SER A 470 -2.28 9.83 32.92
CA SER A 470 -3.57 10.37 33.34
C SER A 470 -4.45 9.39 34.14
N ILE A 471 -4.11 8.10 34.07
CA ILE A 471 -4.82 6.97 34.70
C ILE A 471 -4.01 6.41 35.87
N LYS A 472 -2.68 6.29 35.68
CA LYS A 472 -1.75 5.62 36.59
C LYS A 472 -1.84 6.19 38.01
N GLY A 473 -2.00 5.30 38.98
CA GLY A 473 -2.08 5.65 40.41
C GLY A 473 -3.48 6.04 40.88
N ASN A 474 -4.48 6.07 39.99
CA ASN A 474 -5.88 6.24 40.36
C ASN A 474 -6.64 4.93 40.17
N GLU A 475 -6.89 4.22 41.28
CA GLU A 475 -7.50 2.88 41.27
C GLU A 475 -8.87 2.82 40.59
N GLY A 476 -9.70 3.85 40.76
CA GLY A 476 -11.00 3.94 40.10
C GLY A 476 -10.87 4.05 38.57
N LYS A 477 -9.95 4.91 38.09
CA LYS A 477 -9.68 5.05 36.65
C LYS A 477 -9.02 3.81 36.07
N GLU A 478 -8.08 3.19 36.78
CA GLU A 478 -7.44 1.94 36.35
C GLU A 478 -8.45 0.81 36.20
N THR A 479 -9.33 0.64 37.19
CA THR A 479 -10.39 -0.39 37.15
C THR A 479 -11.39 -0.12 36.03
N LYS A 480 -11.80 1.14 35.86
CA LYS A 480 -12.66 1.56 34.76
C LYS A 480 -12.04 1.23 33.40
N PHE A 481 -10.78 1.58 33.18
CA PHE A 481 -10.06 1.29 31.94
C PHE A 481 -9.99 -0.22 31.64
N ILE A 482 -9.71 -1.04 32.66
CA ILE A 482 -9.69 -2.51 32.53
C ILE A 482 -11.07 -3.05 32.12
N ASN A 483 -12.13 -2.58 32.77
CA ASN A 483 -13.50 -3.00 32.46
C ASN A 483 -13.90 -2.60 31.04
N GLU A 484 -13.61 -1.36 30.63
CA GLU A 484 -13.90 -0.86 29.28
C GLU A 484 -13.14 -1.65 28.21
N CYS A 485 -11.88 -2.02 28.44
CA CYS A 485 -11.12 -2.89 27.53
C CYS A 485 -11.82 -4.24 27.30
N LYS A 486 -12.43 -4.80 28.33
CA LYS A 486 -13.15 -6.08 28.25
C LYS A 486 -14.53 -5.91 27.61
N GLU A 487 -15.28 -4.89 28.00
CA GLU A 487 -16.64 -4.63 27.53
C GLU A 487 -16.67 -4.23 26.05
N LEU A 488 -15.77 -3.32 25.63
CA LEU A 488 -15.75 -2.79 24.27
C LEU A 488 -15.06 -3.73 23.27
N PHE A 489 -13.98 -4.40 23.69
CA PHE A 489 -13.09 -5.12 22.77
C PHE A 489 -12.85 -6.59 23.15
N GLY A 490 -13.39 -7.07 24.28
CA GLY A 490 -13.12 -8.42 24.76
C GLY A 490 -11.65 -8.64 25.17
N ILE A 491 -10.92 -7.57 25.51
CA ILE A 491 -9.51 -7.62 25.91
C ILE A 491 -9.43 -7.83 27.42
N ASN A 492 -8.81 -8.94 27.84
CA ASN A 492 -8.63 -9.24 29.26
C ASN A 492 -7.30 -8.64 29.75
N ILE A 493 -7.39 -7.59 30.57
CA ILE A 493 -6.22 -6.95 31.17
C ILE A 493 -6.01 -7.47 32.60
N ASP A 494 -4.83 -8.00 32.87
CA ASP A 494 -4.37 -8.37 34.19
C ASP A 494 -3.52 -7.23 34.77
N LYS A 495 -4.04 -6.57 35.82
CA LYS A 495 -3.38 -5.44 36.48
C LYS A 495 -1.98 -5.79 36.97
N SER A 496 -1.74 -7.04 37.39
CA SER A 496 -0.43 -7.48 37.90
C SER A 496 0.66 -7.53 36.83
N LYS A 497 0.27 -7.59 35.54
CA LYS A 497 1.19 -7.64 34.39
C LYS A 497 1.47 -6.26 33.80
N MET A 498 0.84 -5.19 34.31
CA MET A 498 1.00 -3.83 33.81
C MET A 498 2.37 -3.27 34.20
N ALA A 499 3.38 -3.52 33.37
CA ALA A 499 4.76 -3.09 33.57
C ALA A 499 5.39 -2.65 32.25
N VAL A 500 6.09 -1.51 32.26
CA VAL A 500 6.73 -0.97 31.07
C VAL A 500 7.82 -1.92 30.58
N ASN A 501 7.65 -2.48 29.38
CA ASN A 501 8.63 -3.31 28.69
C ASN A 501 8.64 -2.99 27.19
N LYS A 502 9.71 -2.31 26.74
CA LYS A 502 9.81 -1.80 25.36
C LYS A 502 9.89 -2.91 24.31
N GLY A 503 10.59 -4.00 24.59
CA GLY A 503 10.78 -5.14 23.69
C GLY A 503 9.48 -5.90 23.46
N LYS A 504 8.80 -6.30 24.54
CA LYS A 504 7.49 -6.98 24.47
C LYS A 504 6.43 -6.11 23.81
N ARG A 505 6.41 -4.80 24.11
CA ARG A 505 5.53 -3.84 23.44
C ARG A 505 5.79 -3.80 21.93
N THR A 506 7.06 -3.79 21.53
CA THR A 506 7.46 -3.80 20.11
C THR A 506 7.05 -5.10 19.42
N GLN A 507 7.32 -6.25 20.03
CA GLN A 507 6.93 -7.56 19.52
C GLN A 507 5.41 -7.65 19.33
N SER A 508 4.64 -7.31 20.36
CA SER A 508 3.16 -7.32 20.32
C SER A 508 2.62 -6.39 19.23
N LYS A 509 3.19 -5.18 19.10
CA LYS A 509 2.84 -4.24 18.02
C LYS A 509 3.10 -4.84 16.63
N LEU A 510 4.21 -5.56 16.46
CA LEU A 510 4.52 -6.25 15.21
C LEU A 510 3.49 -7.36 14.92
N MET A 511 3.06 -8.14 15.92
CA MET A 511 2.04 -9.19 15.72
C MET A 511 0.69 -8.63 15.29
N LEU A 512 0.30 -7.48 15.87
CA LEU A 512 -0.93 -6.78 15.53
C LEU A 512 -0.95 -6.22 14.10
N ASN A 513 0.18 -5.72 13.62
CA ASN A 513 0.25 -5.00 12.34
C ASN A 513 0.65 -5.87 11.13
N ASN A 514 1.28 -7.02 11.33
CA ASN A 514 1.81 -7.84 10.21
C ASN A 514 0.86 -8.95 9.74
N LEU A 515 -0.19 -9.31 10.50
CA LEU A 515 -1.08 -10.40 10.13
C LEU A 515 -1.92 -10.09 8.89
N TRP A 516 -2.74 -9.05 8.94
CA TRP A 516 -3.74 -8.78 7.90
C TRP A 516 -3.10 -8.53 6.52
N GLY A 517 -1.92 -7.90 6.49
CA GLY A 517 -1.19 -7.65 5.24
C GLY A 517 -0.67 -8.92 4.58
N ARG A 518 -0.37 -9.97 5.36
CA ARG A 518 0.12 -11.27 4.85
C ARG A 518 -0.94 -12.02 4.02
N PHE A 519 -2.23 -11.73 4.21
CA PHE A 519 -3.29 -12.27 3.35
C PHE A 519 -3.25 -11.72 1.91
N SER A 520 -2.57 -10.60 1.66
CA SER A 520 -2.50 -9.96 0.33
C SER A 520 -1.21 -10.25 -0.44
N LEU A 521 -0.42 -11.25 -0.02
CA LEU A 521 0.82 -11.64 -0.68
C LEU A 521 0.66 -11.71 -2.20
N ARG A 522 1.62 -11.14 -2.91
CA ARG A 522 1.66 -11.25 -4.37
C ARG A 522 2.17 -12.63 -4.73
N ASN A 523 1.38 -13.36 -5.50
CA ASN A 523 1.75 -14.70 -5.98
C ASN A 523 2.65 -14.64 -7.23
N PHE A 524 2.83 -13.46 -7.83
CA PHE A 524 3.55 -13.28 -9.10
C PHE A 524 4.34 -11.98 -9.19
N GLY A 525 5.26 -11.91 -10.15
CA GLY A 525 6.02 -10.69 -10.48
C GLY A 525 7.15 -10.35 -9.51
N LEU A 526 7.51 -11.26 -8.61
CA LEU A 526 8.69 -11.12 -7.75
C LEU A 526 9.91 -11.74 -8.45
N SER A 527 10.95 -10.93 -8.65
CA SER A 527 12.24 -11.43 -9.12
C SER A 527 12.83 -12.38 -8.09
N GLN A 528 13.22 -13.56 -8.57
CA GLN A 528 13.98 -14.54 -7.82
C GLN A 528 15.44 -14.51 -8.29
N SER A 529 16.32 -15.07 -7.46
CA SER A 529 17.74 -15.15 -7.73
C SER A 529 18.21 -16.56 -7.38
N PHE A 530 18.96 -17.15 -8.29
CA PHE A 530 19.53 -18.48 -8.15
C PHE A 530 21.00 -18.43 -8.54
N VAL A 531 21.87 -19.02 -7.75
CA VAL A 531 23.31 -19.07 -8.01
C VAL A 531 23.65 -20.52 -8.32
N THR A 532 24.30 -20.75 -9.46
CA THR A 532 24.69 -22.09 -9.94
C THR A 532 26.04 -22.05 -10.62
N ASP A 533 26.81 -23.12 -10.49
CA ASP A 533 28.00 -23.42 -11.26
C ASP A 533 27.81 -24.62 -12.21
N ASP A 534 26.58 -25.13 -12.32
CA ASP A 534 26.22 -26.26 -13.17
C ASP A 534 25.63 -25.76 -14.52
N PRO A 535 26.30 -26.07 -15.66
CA PRO A 535 25.75 -25.78 -16.98
C PRO A 535 24.39 -26.42 -17.26
N ALA A 536 24.07 -27.56 -16.64
CA ALA A 536 22.77 -28.22 -16.80
C ALA A 536 21.65 -27.40 -16.16
N GLU A 537 21.82 -26.98 -14.90
CA GLU A 537 20.87 -26.08 -14.22
C GLU A 537 20.70 -24.76 -14.97
N PHE A 538 21.79 -24.19 -15.52
CA PHE A 538 21.67 -23.01 -16.36
C PHE A 538 20.76 -23.23 -17.58
N CYS A 539 20.96 -24.33 -18.31
CA CYS A 539 20.13 -24.67 -19.46
C CYS A 539 18.66 -24.91 -19.05
N GLU A 540 18.41 -25.57 -17.92
CA GLU A 540 17.05 -25.76 -17.39
C GLU A 540 16.33 -24.43 -17.18
N TYR A 541 16.95 -23.47 -16.49
CA TYR A 541 16.35 -22.15 -16.26
C TYR A 541 16.24 -21.30 -17.53
N LYS A 542 17.21 -21.40 -18.44
CA LYS A 542 17.19 -20.66 -19.71
C LYS A 542 16.07 -21.14 -20.62
N ASP A 543 15.83 -22.45 -20.67
CA ASP A 543 14.87 -23.07 -21.56
C ASP A 543 13.50 -23.29 -20.88
N ASP A 544 13.35 -22.98 -19.58
CA ASP A 544 12.09 -23.09 -18.84
C ASP A 544 11.04 -22.08 -19.37
N PRO A 545 9.95 -22.58 -20.01
CA PRO A 545 8.93 -21.72 -20.58
C PRO A 545 8.06 -21.03 -19.52
N SER A 546 8.08 -21.49 -18.27
CA SER A 546 7.29 -20.95 -17.15
C SER A 546 7.91 -19.69 -16.53
N ILE A 547 9.18 -19.39 -16.84
CA ILE A 547 9.90 -18.24 -16.30
C ILE A 547 10.37 -17.28 -17.41
N ASP A 548 10.63 -16.06 -16.99
CA ASP A 548 11.28 -15.03 -17.77
C ASP A 548 12.65 -14.77 -17.13
N LEU A 549 13.72 -15.24 -17.80
CA LEU A 549 15.09 -15.04 -17.36
C LEU A 549 15.52 -13.60 -17.67
N SER A 550 15.49 -12.79 -16.62
CA SER A 550 15.71 -11.34 -16.70
C SER A 550 17.18 -10.92 -16.69
N ALA A 551 18.07 -11.73 -16.10
CA ALA A 551 19.51 -11.49 -16.15
C ALA A 551 20.30 -12.77 -15.89
N VAL A 552 21.51 -12.83 -16.46
CA VAL A 552 22.55 -13.83 -16.18
C VAL A 552 23.84 -13.05 -15.94
N ASP A 553 24.30 -13.06 -14.69
CA ASP A 553 25.54 -12.40 -14.29
C ASP A 553 26.56 -13.46 -13.90
N GLU A 554 27.73 -13.51 -14.54
CA GLU A 554 28.86 -14.32 -14.05
C GLU A 554 29.48 -13.60 -12.84
N LEU A 555 29.43 -14.24 -11.67
CA LEU A 555 29.94 -13.69 -10.41
C LEU A 555 31.46 -13.90 -10.30
N GLN A 556 31.90 -15.07 -10.72
CA GLN A 556 33.30 -15.49 -10.84
C GLN A 556 33.35 -16.57 -11.94
N PRO A 557 34.54 -16.89 -12.49
CA PRO A 557 34.66 -17.87 -13.57
C PRO A 557 33.89 -19.17 -13.28
N GLY A 558 32.86 -19.44 -14.08
CA GLY A 558 32.03 -20.65 -13.95
C GLY A 558 30.87 -20.58 -12.95
N VAL A 559 30.70 -19.51 -12.18
CA VAL A 559 29.57 -19.34 -11.25
C VAL A 559 28.63 -18.25 -11.75
N LEU A 560 27.39 -18.62 -12.04
CA LEU A 560 26.36 -17.77 -12.61
C LEU A 560 25.30 -17.39 -11.57
N LEU A 561 24.91 -16.12 -11.57
CA LEU A 561 23.71 -15.62 -10.91
C LEU A 561 22.61 -15.44 -11.96
N LEU A 562 21.58 -16.27 -11.85
CA LEU A 562 20.38 -16.21 -12.66
C LEU A 562 19.33 -15.36 -11.93
N ARG A 563 18.78 -14.35 -12.60
CA ARG A 563 17.59 -13.63 -12.12
C ARG A 563 16.42 -13.94 -13.02
N TYR A 564 15.33 -14.40 -12.43
CA TYR A 564 14.15 -14.77 -13.19
C TYR A 564 12.85 -14.37 -12.48
N VAL A 565 11.78 -14.29 -13.26
CA VAL A 565 10.41 -14.05 -12.77
C VAL A 565 9.51 -15.16 -13.32
N LYS A 566 8.69 -15.78 -12.47
CA LYS A 566 7.64 -16.70 -12.97
C LYS A 566 6.62 -15.92 -13.79
N LYS A 567 6.35 -16.37 -15.03
CA LYS A 567 5.37 -15.75 -15.92
C LYS A 567 3.96 -15.90 -15.36
N ARG A 568 3.14 -14.84 -15.50
CA ARG A 568 1.79 -14.73 -14.90
C ARG A 568 0.90 -15.95 -15.13
N ASP A 569 0.99 -16.54 -16.32
CA ASP A 569 0.14 -17.64 -16.75
C ASP A 569 0.41 -18.98 -16.02
N TRP A 570 1.57 -19.09 -15.36
CA TRP A 570 2.08 -20.31 -14.73
C TRP A 570 2.14 -20.26 -13.19
N ILE A 571 1.50 -19.26 -12.55
CA ILE A 571 1.52 -19.13 -11.09
C ILE A 571 0.47 -20.03 -10.43
N GLU A 572 0.91 -20.72 -9.39
CA GLU A 572 0.07 -21.42 -8.43
C GLU A 572 -0.32 -20.47 -7.28
N GLU A 573 -1.56 -20.61 -6.79
CA GLU A 573 -2.02 -19.84 -5.63
C GLU A 573 -1.22 -20.21 -4.37
N HIS A 574 -0.79 -19.19 -3.61
CA HIS A 574 -0.21 -19.42 -2.29
C HIS A 574 -1.26 -19.92 -1.30
N ASP A 575 -0.91 -20.93 -0.51
CA ASP A 575 -1.75 -21.64 0.47
C ASP A 575 -2.36 -20.78 1.60
N CYS A 576 -2.00 -19.50 1.68
CA CYS A 576 -2.46 -18.58 2.72
C CYS A 576 -2.90 -17.21 2.17
N SER A 577 -3.01 -17.08 0.84
CA SER A 577 -3.44 -15.82 0.20
C SER A 577 -4.97 -15.71 0.19
N ASN A 578 -5.47 -14.60 0.71
CA ASN A 578 -6.86 -14.18 0.59
C ASN A 578 -6.92 -12.64 0.61
N VAL A 579 -6.72 -12.04 -0.57
CA VAL A 579 -6.69 -10.57 -0.71
C VAL A 579 -8.01 -9.91 -0.28
N VAL A 580 -9.13 -10.64 -0.27
CA VAL A 580 -10.45 -10.13 0.12
C VAL A 580 -10.45 -9.71 1.61
N VAL A 581 -9.75 -10.45 2.45
CA VAL A 581 -9.58 -10.09 3.87
C VAL A 581 -8.83 -8.76 4.00
N SER A 582 -7.67 -8.63 3.34
CA SER A 582 -6.87 -7.41 3.42
C SER A 582 -7.59 -6.20 2.82
N LEU A 583 -8.30 -6.38 1.71
CA LEU A 583 -9.05 -5.27 1.11
C LEU A 583 -10.21 -4.82 1.99
N TRP A 584 -10.94 -5.74 2.66
CA TRP A 584 -11.97 -5.37 3.64
C TRP A 584 -11.39 -4.55 4.80
N THR A 585 -10.25 -5.00 5.38
CA THR A 585 -9.54 -4.26 6.43
C THR A 585 -9.20 -2.84 5.97
N THR A 586 -8.63 -2.68 4.78
CA THR A 586 -8.25 -1.34 4.29
C THR A 586 -9.44 -0.46 3.92
N SER A 587 -10.52 -1.02 3.36
CA SER A 587 -11.76 -0.31 3.04
C SER A 587 -12.42 0.22 4.31
N ALA A 588 -12.55 -0.59 5.35
CA ALA A 588 -13.10 -0.17 6.64
C ALA A 588 -12.21 0.89 7.33
N ALA A 589 -10.89 0.74 7.26
CA ALA A 589 -9.94 1.74 7.77
C ALA A 589 -10.07 3.10 7.07
N ARG A 590 -10.21 3.11 5.73
CA ARG A 590 -10.47 4.34 4.97
C ARG A 590 -11.80 4.99 5.34
N ILE A 591 -12.85 4.21 5.54
CA ILE A 591 -14.17 4.71 5.97
C ILE A 591 -14.07 5.35 7.36
N HIS A 592 -13.31 4.75 8.28
CA HIS A 592 -13.12 5.32 9.62
C HIS A 592 -12.47 6.72 9.54
N LEU A 593 -11.37 6.86 8.79
CA LEU A 593 -10.76 8.18 8.57
C LEU A 593 -11.70 9.13 7.83
N LEU A 594 -12.41 8.67 6.79
CA LEU A 594 -13.37 9.46 6.03
C LEU A 594 -14.44 10.08 6.94
N ARG A 595 -14.99 9.32 7.90
CA ARG A 595 -15.98 9.83 8.85
C ARG A 595 -15.40 10.96 9.71
N ALA A 596 -14.15 10.84 10.16
CA ALA A 596 -13.48 11.91 10.90
C ALA A 596 -13.25 13.16 10.03
N MET A 597 -12.82 12.97 8.77
CA MET A 597 -12.68 14.06 7.80
C MET A 597 -14.00 14.78 7.56
N GLN A 598 -15.10 14.04 7.38
CA GLN A 598 -16.43 14.61 7.18
C GLN A 598 -16.90 15.38 8.41
N LYS A 599 -16.68 14.86 9.62
CA LYS A 599 -16.96 15.60 10.87
C LYS A 599 -16.21 16.94 10.88
N VAL A 600 -14.91 16.94 10.57
CA VAL A 600 -14.13 18.19 10.49
C VAL A 600 -14.69 19.15 9.44
N VAL A 601 -14.91 18.71 8.21
CA VAL A 601 -15.34 19.60 7.11
C VAL A 601 -16.77 20.11 7.30
N ARG A 602 -17.63 19.37 8.01
CA ARG A 602 -19.03 19.75 8.30
C ARG A 602 -19.17 20.69 9.49
N THR A 603 -18.19 20.72 10.40
CA THR A 603 -18.21 21.62 11.55
C THR A 603 -17.84 23.04 11.12
N SER A 604 -18.66 24.01 11.53
CA SER A 604 -18.44 25.42 11.19
C SER A 604 -17.08 25.92 11.69
N GLY A 605 -16.38 26.71 10.86
CA GLY A 605 -15.07 27.27 11.18
C GLY A 605 -13.90 26.28 11.13
N CYS A 606 -14.13 25.01 10.81
CA CYS A 606 -13.08 24.00 10.71
C CYS A 606 -12.55 23.84 9.28
N SER A 607 -11.27 23.52 9.14
CA SER A 607 -10.63 23.25 7.84
C SER A 607 -9.70 22.04 7.91
N LEU A 608 -9.92 21.06 7.04
CA LEU A 608 -9.03 19.91 6.93
C LEU A 608 -7.77 20.29 6.13
N LEU A 609 -6.58 20.04 6.68
CA LEU A 609 -5.30 20.47 6.10
C LEU A 609 -4.52 19.30 5.46
N TYR A 610 -4.49 18.16 6.13
CA TYR A 610 -3.72 16.97 5.69
C TYR A 610 -4.30 15.68 6.27
N THR A 611 -4.04 14.56 5.58
CA THR A 611 -4.35 13.21 6.06
C THR A 611 -3.22 12.24 5.75
N ASP A 612 -2.99 11.25 6.61
CA ASP A 612 -2.12 10.10 6.34
C ASP A 612 -2.59 8.84 7.07
N THR A 613 -3.37 8.01 6.37
CA THR A 613 -3.84 6.67 6.79
C THR A 613 -4.69 6.63 8.05
N ASP A 614 -4.08 6.88 9.20
CA ASP A 614 -4.64 6.88 10.55
C ASP A 614 -4.60 8.26 11.21
N SER A 615 -4.06 9.28 10.52
CA SER A 615 -3.95 10.62 11.07
C SER A 615 -4.55 11.71 10.20
N LEU A 616 -4.92 12.81 10.84
CA LEU A 616 -5.35 14.03 10.19
C LEU A 616 -4.87 15.29 10.93
N ILE A 617 -4.60 16.33 10.14
CA ILE A 617 -4.26 17.66 10.62
C ILE A 617 -5.35 18.60 10.14
N PHE A 618 -5.92 19.39 11.04
CA PHE A 618 -7.02 20.30 10.75
C PHE A 618 -6.94 21.56 11.61
N SER A 619 -7.49 22.66 11.11
CA SER A 619 -7.73 23.87 11.89
C SER A 619 -9.18 23.93 12.37
N HIS A 620 -9.40 24.56 13.52
CA HIS A 620 -10.70 24.73 14.13
C HIS A 620 -10.71 25.91 15.12
N PRO A 621 -11.88 26.48 15.47
CA PRO A 621 -11.99 27.47 16.54
C PRO A 621 -11.53 26.89 17.89
N GLU A 622 -10.93 27.70 18.76
CA GLU A 622 -10.43 27.25 20.08
C GLU A 622 -11.50 26.60 20.96
N ASP A 623 -12.74 27.07 20.85
CA ASP A 623 -13.91 26.63 21.61
C ASP A 623 -14.68 25.47 20.96
N VAL A 624 -14.35 25.10 19.73
CA VAL A 624 -15.05 24.06 18.96
C VAL A 624 -14.05 23.07 18.36
N CYS A 625 -13.81 21.95 19.05
CA CYS A 625 -13.06 20.82 18.50
C CYS A 625 -14.04 19.78 17.91
N PRO A 626 -13.99 19.47 16.60
CA PRO A 626 -14.92 18.56 15.94
C PRO A 626 -14.72 17.07 16.30
N LEU A 627 -13.60 16.73 16.94
CA LEU A 627 -13.21 15.35 17.24
C LEU A 627 -12.90 15.20 18.73
N GLU A 628 -13.30 14.05 19.28
CA GLU A 628 -13.08 13.68 20.68
C GLU A 628 -11.82 12.82 20.81
N LEU A 629 -11.05 13.08 21.87
CA LEU A 629 -9.87 12.29 22.23
C LEU A 629 -10.27 11.20 23.23
N GLY A 630 -9.53 10.10 23.22
CA GLY A 630 -9.74 9.05 24.20
C GLY A 630 -8.61 8.00 24.24
N PRO A 631 -8.56 7.19 25.32
CA PRO A 631 -7.47 6.25 25.57
C PRO A 631 -7.63 4.91 24.85
N HIS A 632 -8.78 4.64 24.22
CA HIS A 632 -9.15 3.33 23.70
C HIS A 632 -8.78 3.14 22.23
N LEU A 633 -8.82 1.88 21.79
CA LEU A 633 -8.58 1.52 20.39
C LEU A 633 -9.60 2.21 19.48
N GLY A 634 -9.13 2.78 18.37
CA GLY A 634 -9.98 3.47 17.41
C GLY A 634 -10.36 4.89 17.79
N GLU A 635 -9.98 5.36 18.99
CA GLU A 635 -10.12 6.75 19.40
C GLU A 635 -8.91 7.59 18.96
N PHE A 636 -9.06 8.91 19.01
CA PHE A 636 -8.01 9.84 18.64
C PHE A 636 -7.12 10.19 19.83
N THR A 637 -5.83 10.36 19.54
CA THR A 637 -4.84 10.95 20.45
C THR A 637 -4.21 12.18 19.80
N ASP A 638 -3.88 13.18 20.61
CA ASP A 638 -3.17 14.38 20.15
C ASP A 638 -1.67 14.09 20.08
N GLU A 639 -1.11 14.11 18.86
CA GLU A 639 0.31 13.83 18.60
C GLU A 639 1.23 14.84 19.28
N TYR A 640 0.75 16.07 19.51
CA TYR A 640 1.53 17.16 20.10
C TYR A 640 0.81 17.80 21.29
N ALA A 641 0.24 17.00 22.19
CA ALA A 641 -0.54 17.47 23.35
C ALA A 641 0.14 18.56 24.21
N ALA A 642 1.47 18.58 24.30
CA ALA A 642 2.24 19.59 25.06
C ALA A 642 2.53 20.89 24.29
N HIS A 643 2.15 20.96 23.02
CA HIS A 643 2.47 22.07 22.12
C HIS A 643 1.23 22.65 21.44
N ASP A 644 1.33 23.90 21.01
CA ASP A 644 0.43 24.49 20.03
C ASP A 644 1.12 24.52 18.66
N ILE A 645 0.40 24.07 17.62
CA ILE A 645 0.89 24.10 16.24
C ILE A 645 0.60 25.49 15.67
N ILE A 646 1.64 26.31 15.56
CA ILE A 646 1.53 27.70 15.11
C ILE A 646 1.69 27.88 13.60
N GLU A 647 2.33 26.93 12.91
CA GLU A 647 2.34 26.89 11.45
C GLU A 647 2.35 25.45 10.94
N PHE A 648 1.54 25.19 9.91
CA PHE A 648 1.54 23.98 9.11
C PHE A 648 1.98 24.28 7.69
N CYS A 649 2.93 23.51 7.16
CA CYS A 649 3.37 23.58 5.77
C CYS A 649 3.49 22.19 5.16
N CYS A 650 3.01 21.98 3.93
CA CYS A 650 2.99 20.69 3.27
C CYS A 650 3.33 20.81 1.79
N GLY A 651 4.37 20.09 1.38
CA GLY A 651 4.83 20.01 0.00
C GLY A 651 4.24 18.83 -0.77
N GLY A 652 3.48 17.94 -0.14
CA GLY A 652 2.95 16.75 -0.78
C GLY A 652 2.67 15.60 0.19
N SER A 653 2.26 14.45 -0.34
CA SER A 653 2.06 13.26 0.50
C SER A 653 3.36 12.87 1.21
N LYS A 654 3.31 12.76 2.54
CA LYS A 654 4.44 12.42 3.43
C LYS A 654 5.60 13.43 3.35
N GLN A 655 5.25 14.69 3.12
CA GLN A 655 6.16 15.83 3.02
C GLN A 655 5.54 17.04 3.71
N TYR A 656 5.77 17.20 5.01
CA TYR A 656 5.22 18.31 5.79
C TYR A 656 6.17 18.79 6.87
N GLY A 657 6.01 20.04 7.27
CA GLY A 657 6.68 20.64 8.41
C GLY A 657 5.67 21.33 9.33
N LEU A 658 6.00 21.33 10.63
CA LEU A 658 5.25 21.99 11.69
C LEU A 658 6.17 22.95 12.44
N LYS A 659 5.65 24.12 12.77
CA LYS A 659 6.23 25.02 13.77
C LYS A 659 5.41 24.89 15.05
N LEU A 660 6.06 24.60 16.17
CA LEU A 660 5.44 24.22 17.43
C LEU A 660 5.87 25.19 18.53
N GLN A 661 4.92 25.60 19.37
CA GLN A 661 5.19 26.38 20.59
C GLN A 661 4.85 25.54 21.82
N ARG A 662 5.72 25.49 22.83
CA ARG A 662 5.44 24.79 24.10
C ARG A 662 4.37 25.54 24.88
N LYS A 663 3.32 24.83 25.32
CA LYS A 663 2.22 25.41 26.11
C LYS A 663 2.69 25.94 27.46
N GLU A 664 3.56 25.18 28.13
CA GLU A 664 4.09 25.53 29.46
C GLU A 664 5.21 26.59 29.39
N GLN A 665 5.77 26.82 28.21
CA GLN A 665 6.87 27.77 27.99
C GLN A 665 6.63 28.60 26.72
N PRO A 666 5.64 29.51 26.70
CA PRO A 666 5.27 30.26 25.50
C PRO A 666 6.38 31.18 24.97
N GLU A 667 7.30 31.61 25.84
CA GLU A 667 8.44 32.47 25.50
C GLU A 667 9.67 31.69 24.99
N ALA A 668 9.64 30.37 25.04
CA ALA A 668 10.74 29.55 24.53
C ALA A 668 10.79 29.60 22.99
N GLU A 669 11.99 29.43 22.42
CA GLU A 669 12.16 29.32 20.97
C GLU A 669 11.27 28.22 20.38
N PRO A 670 10.56 28.49 19.26
CA PRO A 670 9.73 27.49 18.61
C PRO A 670 10.50 26.23 18.21
N GLU A 671 9.85 25.08 18.37
CA GLU A 671 10.36 23.81 17.87
C GLU A 671 9.86 23.56 16.44
N TYR A 672 10.67 22.83 15.67
CA TYR A 672 10.35 22.53 14.28
C TYR A 672 10.36 21.03 14.03
N VAL A 673 9.28 20.54 13.43
CA VAL A 673 9.19 19.18 12.93
C VAL A 673 9.23 19.24 11.41
N LEU A 674 10.05 18.40 10.79
CA LEU A 674 10.06 18.22 9.34
C LEU A 674 10.00 16.72 9.02
N LYS A 675 9.08 16.34 8.14
CA LYS A 675 8.86 14.96 7.69
C LYS A 675 8.94 14.95 6.18
N VAL A 676 10.02 14.40 5.62
CA VAL A 676 10.22 14.27 4.17
C VAL A 676 10.53 12.82 3.84
N ARG A 677 9.56 12.10 3.27
CA ARG A 677 9.72 10.68 2.94
C ARG A 677 10.92 10.46 2.01
N GLY A 678 11.76 9.50 2.38
CA GLY A 678 12.90 9.09 1.57
C GLY A 678 14.16 9.92 1.79
N MET A 679 14.13 10.92 2.68
CA MET A 679 15.29 11.71 3.09
C MET A 679 15.57 11.52 4.57
N THR A 680 16.85 11.37 4.92
CA THR A 680 17.29 11.28 6.31
C THR A 680 17.70 12.69 6.75
N LEU A 681 16.97 13.25 7.71
CA LEU A 681 17.22 14.59 8.24
C LEU A 681 18.25 14.52 9.37
N ASN A 682 19.48 14.13 9.03
CA ASN A 682 20.61 14.18 9.96
C ASN A 682 21.10 15.62 10.15
N TRP A 683 22.05 15.81 11.05
CA TRP A 683 22.61 17.12 11.38
C TRP A 683 23.13 17.87 10.13
N ASP A 684 23.91 17.18 9.28
CA ASP A 684 24.46 17.74 8.04
C ASP A 684 23.38 18.26 7.09
N VAL A 685 22.35 17.46 6.86
CA VAL A 685 21.23 17.79 5.97
C VAL A 685 20.46 19.02 6.44
N ILE A 686 20.27 19.16 7.75
CA ILE A 686 19.51 20.27 8.34
C ILE A 686 20.36 21.54 8.39
N GLU A 687 21.56 21.46 8.96
CA GLU A 687 22.38 22.63 9.30
C GLU A 687 23.27 23.10 8.15
N ASN A 688 23.91 22.18 7.44
CA ASN A 688 24.90 22.52 6.40
C ASN A 688 24.28 22.54 5.00
N GLN A 689 23.38 21.60 4.69
CA GLN A 689 22.75 21.50 3.36
C GLN A 689 21.40 22.23 3.26
N GLY A 690 20.87 22.70 4.39
CA GLY A 690 19.77 23.64 4.43
C GLY A 690 18.40 23.03 4.13
N LEU A 691 18.16 21.73 4.33
CA LEU A 691 16.80 21.17 4.34
C LEU A 691 16.21 21.26 5.76
N ARG A 692 15.72 22.45 6.09
CA ARG A 692 15.11 22.80 7.37
C ARG A 692 13.72 23.41 7.14
N TYR A 693 12.93 23.58 8.21
CA TYR A 693 11.55 24.07 8.09
C TYR A 693 11.41 25.34 7.25
N GLN A 694 12.29 26.33 7.47
CA GLN A 694 12.20 27.64 6.81
C GLN A 694 12.39 27.54 5.30
N THR A 695 13.46 26.88 4.85
CA THR A 695 13.76 26.68 3.43
C THR A 695 12.73 25.76 2.77
N PHE A 696 12.28 24.72 3.47
CA PHE A 696 11.17 23.87 3.02
C PHE A 696 9.92 24.70 2.75
N LYS A 697 9.52 25.54 3.71
CA LYS A 697 8.35 26.43 3.59
C LYS A 697 8.48 27.38 2.41
N GLU A 698 9.65 28.00 2.23
CA GLU A 698 9.92 28.87 1.08
C GLU A 698 9.72 28.14 -0.26
N LYS A 699 10.27 26.91 -0.39
CA LYS A 699 10.11 26.11 -1.61
C LYS A 699 8.65 25.72 -1.86
N VAL A 700 7.91 25.34 -0.81
CA VAL A 700 6.49 24.98 -0.90
C VAL A 700 5.63 26.18 -1.30
N LEU A 701 5.85 27.35 -0.69
CA LEU A 701 5.09 28.56 -0.99
C LEU A 701 5.38 29.08 -2.41
N LYS A 702 6.64 29.02 -2.86
CA LYS A 702 7.02 29.36 -4.24
C LYS A 702 6.30 28.44 -5.24
N PHE A 703 6.37 27.13 -5.03
CA PHE A 703 5.64 26.16 -5.86
C PHE A 703 4.13 26.43 -5.85
N GLY A 704 3.54 26.64 -4.67
CA GLY A 704 2.10 26.88 -4.54
C GLY A 704 1.62 28.15 -5.25
N LYS A 705 2.47 29.18 -5.37
CA LYS A 705 2.15 30.43 -6.08
C LYS A 705 2.36 30.34 -7.59
N THR A 706 3.43 29.67 -8.04
CA THR A 706 3.94 29.79 -9.42
C THR A 706 3.83 28.51 -10.23
N GLY A 707 3.76 27.35 -9.57
CA GLY A 707 3.97 26.05 -10.20
C GLY A 707 5.46 25.68 -10.39
N ASP A 708 6.38 26.61 -10.17
CA ASP A 708 7.81 26.40 -10.41
C ASP A 708 8.46 25.56 -9.30
N PHE A 709 9.35 24.67 -9.71
CA PHE A 709 10.19 23.90 -8.80
C PHE A 709 11.50 24.63 -8.55
N ASP A 710 11.89 24.66 -7.27
CA ASP A 710 13.16 25.19 -6.81
C ASP A 710 13.78 24.15 -5.86
N PRO A 711 14.43 23.12 -6.41
CA PRO A 711 14.81 21.94 -5.65
C PRO A 711 15.96 22.20 -4.68
N ILE A 712 15.93 21.54 -3.52
CA ILE A 712 17.07 21.47 -2.60
C ILE A 712 17.82 20.16 -2.89
N ILE A 713 19.08 20.26 -3.29
CA ILE A 713 19.92 19.08 -3.57
C ILE A 713 20.62 18.67 -2.29
N ILE A 714 20.47 17.40 -1.92
CA ILE A 714 21.03 16.79 -0.73
C ILE A 714 22.02 15.72 -1.13
N GLU A 715 23.23 15.83 -0.61
CA GLU A 715 24.30 14.85 -0.74
C GLU A 715 24.40 14.00 0.53
N TYR A 716 24.39 12.68 0.37
CA TYR A 716 24.73 11.72 1.40
C TYR A 716 26.12 11.16 1.08
N PRO A 717 27.19 11.70 1.67
CA PRO A 717 28.57 11.44 1.22
C PRO A 717 28.98 9.97 1.37
N ASN A 718 28.40 9.25 2.34
CA ASN A 718 28.78 7.88 2.68
C ASN A 718 27.60 6.92 2.55
N THR A 719 27.22 6.58 1.31
CA THR A 719 26.14 5.62 1.06
C THR A 719 26.72 4.27 0.64
N LEU A 720 26.42 3.22 1.41
CA LEU A 720 26.79 1.86 1.06
C LEU A 720 26.02 1.40 -0.20
N ARG A 721 26.77 0.89 -1.17
CA ARG A 721 26.28 0.34 -2.44
C ARG A 721 26.85 -1.06 -2.62
N PRO A 722 26.04 -2.11 -2.41
CA PRO A 722 26.45 -3.45 -2.76
C PRO A 722 26.50 -3.58 -4.29
N SER A 723 27.57 -4.18 -4.80
CA SER A 723 27.68 -4.66 -6.18
C SER A 723 27.74 -6.18 -6.15
N ILE A 724 26.60 -6.80 -6.44
CA ILE A 724 26.53 -8.26 -6.51
C ILE A 724 27.48 -8.78 -7.59
N LYS A 725 27.56 -8.09 -8.73
CA LYS A 725 28.46 -8.43 -9.85
C LYS A 725 29.93 -8.46 -9.46
N LEU A 726 30.36 -7.59 -8.54
CA LEU A 726 31.75 -7.52 -8.09
C LEU A 726 31.97 -8.27 -6.77
N GLY A 727 30.94 -8.90 -6.21
CA GLY A 727 30.98 -9.49 -4.85
C GLY A 727 31.43 -8.48 -3.78
N SER A 728 31.25 -7.18 -4.02
CA SER A 728 31.90 -6.10 -3.26
C SER A 728 30.89 -5.07 -2.79
N VAL A 729 31.22 -4.38 -1.69
CA VAL A 729 30.42 -3.25 -1.17
C VAL A 729 31.29 -1.99 -1.22
N PHE A 730 30.77 -0.94 -1.85
CA PHE A 730 31.46 0.34 -1.96
C PHE A 730 30.73 1.41 -1.16
N SER A 731 31.47 2.39 -0.63
CA SER A 731 30.88 3.63 -0.14
C SER A 731 31.04 4.69 -1.22
N GLN A 732 29.93 5.32 -1.63
CA GLN A 732 29.97 6.44 -2.57
C GLN A 732 28.92 7.48 -2.21
N PRO A 733 29.11 8.75 -2.62
CA PRO A 733 28.08 9.77 -2.46
C PRO A 733 26.77 9.37 -3.14
N SER A 734 25.65 9.71 -2.51
CA SER A 734 24.34 9.63 -3.16
C SER A 734 23.61 10.96 -3.07
N TYR A 735 22.97 11.36 -4.16
CA TYR A 735 22.28 12.63 -4.25
C TYR A 735 20.76 12.40 -4.24
N LYS A 736 20.04 13.24 -3.51
CA LYS A 736 18.57 13.30 -3.54
C LYS A 736 18.14 14.74 -3.73
N SER A 737 17.10 14.95 -4.53
CA SER A 737 16.51 16.25 -4.77
C SER A 737 15.18 16.35 -4.06
N TYR A 738 15.04 17.34 -3.17
CA TYR A 738 13.76 17.69 -2.57
C TYR A 738 13.05 18.68 -3.49
N LYS A 739 11.80 18.38 -3.82
CA LYS A 739 10.86 19.31 -4.46
C LYS A 739 9.44 19.01 -3.97
N PRO A 740 8.55 20.01 -3.86
CA PRO A 740 7.13 19.78 -3.62
C PRO A 740 6.54 18.85 -4.70
N VAL A 741 5.67 17.91 -4.32
CA VAL A 741 4.97 16.99 -5.23
C VAL A 741 3.52 16.86 -4.80
N VAL A 742 2.65 17.69 -5.38
CA VAL A 742 1.21 17.69 -5.12
C VAL A 742 0.48 17.04 -6.29
N SER A 743 0.42 15.71 -6.26
CA SER A 743 -0.03 14.92 -7.41
C SER A 743 -1.44 14.33 -7.26
N LYS A 744 -2.21 14.82 -6.30
CA LYS A 744 -3.52 14.27 -5.91
C LYS A 744 -4.68 15.26 -6.05
N GLY A 745 -4.42 16.39 -6.69
CA GLY A 745 -5.38 17.47 -6.91
C GLY A 745 -4.72 18.63 -7.64
N ILE A 746 -5.43 19.76 -7.68
CA ILE A 746 -4.97 21.01 -8.28
C ILE A 746 -4.75 22.02 -7.17
N VAL A 747 -3.56 22.60 -7.08
CA VAL A 747 -3.26 23.66 -6.13
C VAL A 747 -3.90 24.95 -6.63
N ASN A 748 -4.73 25.58 -5.81
CA ASN A 748 -5.20 26.94 -6.05
C ASN A 748 -4.14 27.93 -5.58
N SER A 749 -3.53 28.65 -6.53
CA SER A 749 -2.41 29.56 -6.25
C SER A 749 -2.78 30.78 -5.40
N SER A 750 -4.07 31.09 -5.27
CA SER A 750 -4.56 32.24 -4.50
C SER A 750 -4.65 31.97 -3.00
N ASN A 751 -4.83 30.70 -2.59
CA ASN A 751 -5.07 30.35 -1.18
C ASN A 751 -4.38 29.04 -0.71
N TYR A 752 -3.59 28.41 -1.59
CA TYR A 752 -2.88 27.16 -1.34
C TYR A 752 -3.75 25.94 -1.03
N ASN A 753 -5.06 26.00 -1.29
CA ASN A 753 -5.92 24.83 -1.17
C ASN A 753 -5.65 23.85 -2.30
N VAL A 754 -5.70 22.56 -1.99
CA VAL A 754 -5.60 21.47 -2.98
C VAL A 754 -7.01 21.02 -3.31
N LEU A 755 -7.48 21.42 -4.49
CA LEU A 755 -8.79 21.09 -5.01
C LEU A 755 -8.80 19.68 -5.59
N ASN A 756 -9.87 18.91 -5.33
CA ASN A 756 -10.06 17.62 -5.97
C ASN A 756 -10.09 17.77 -7.50
N PHE A 757 -9.55 16.80 -8.23
CA PHE A 757 -9.80 16.70 -9.66
C PHE A 757 -11.31 16.64 -9.91
N GLY A 758 -11.83 17.49 -10.78
CA GLY A 758 -13.27 17.65 -11.02
C GLY A 758 -13.95 18.72 -10.18
N HIS A 759 -13.22 19.55 -9.43
CA HIS A 759 -13.77 20.69 -8.70
C HIS A 759 -14.55 21.64 -9.62
N ILE A 760 -15.70 22.13 -9.14
CA ILE A 760 -16.57 23.09 -9.84
C ILE A 760 -16.85 24.27 -8.91
N ASN A 761 -16.60 25.48 -9.38
CA ASN A 761 -16.93 26.72 -8.69
C ASN A 761 -18.46 26.95 -8.74
N ASN A 762 -19.08 27.29 -7.60
CA ASN A 762 -20.52 27.58 -7.48
C ASN A 762 -21.43 26.59 -8.24
N PRO A 763 -21.40 25.29 -7.92
CA PRO A 763 -22.18 24.30 -8.64
C PRO A 763 -23.68 24.58 -8.44
N THR A 764 -24.41 24.87 -9.52
CA THR A 764 -25.87 24.81 -9.50
C THR A 764 -26.29 23.39 -9.13
N ARG A 765 -27.17 23.21 -8.12
CA ARG A 765 -27.73 21.89 -7.79
C ARG A 765 -28.39 21.32 -9.05
N PRO A 766 -27.96 20.18 -9.62
CA PRO A 766 -28.61 19.67 -10.83
C PRO A 766 -29.93 19.00 -10.44
N ARG A 767 -31.03 19.41 -11.08
CA ARG A 767 -32.15 18.49 -11.40
C ARG A 767 -31.58 17.45 -12.37
N ILE A 768 -31.73 16.17 -12.06
CA ILE A 768 -31.32 15.08 -12.95
C ILE A 768 -32.41 14.97 -14.04
N SER A 769 -32.01 15.06 -15.31
CA SER A 769 -32.86 14.57 -16.41
C SER A 769 -32.78 13.03 -16.41
N PRO A 770 -33.91 12.32 -16.59
CA PRO A 770 -33.91 10.86 -16.63
C PRO A 770 -33.04 10.34 -17.79
N PRO A 771 -32.47 9.13 -17.68
CA PRO A 771 -31.60 8.56 -18.70
C PRO A 771 -32.37 8.32 -20.01
N LEU A 772 -31.70 8.58 -21.14
CA LEU A 772 -32.08 8.10 -22.47
C LEU A 772 -31.80 6.61 -22.61
#